data_AF-A0AAD9W2T1-F1
#
_entry.id   AF-A0AAD9W2T1-F1
#
_cell.length_a   1.000
_cell.length_b   1.000
_cell.length_c   1.000
_cell.angle_alpha   90.00
_cell.angle_beta   90.00
_cell.angle_gamma   90.00
#
_symmetry.space_group_name_H-M   'P 1'
#
loop_
_entity.id
_entity.type
_entity.pdbx_description
1 polymer ?
#
loop_
_entity_poly.entity_id
_entity_poly.type
_entity_poly.pdbx_seq_one_letter_code
_entity_poly.pdbx_strand_id
1 'polypeptide(L)'
;MSTVASTTNVTLTENESRYSPVYNVFHSPTATSAVKALRDVGLGDVVYLPGQERFETRIESYWSRTSQLRPWAFVQPRDTREVSMALKALVNTPGCQIAIRSGGHMAAPGASSIEDGVTIDLGLLHSTKYNTETNLASLEPGARWGDVYAELEKCGRERDVAVAGFLLGGGTSLYTCRRGFGCDQVVNFEVVLADGCIVQANRDVNFDLFRVLKGGGNNFGIVTRFDMQAFPTSQDGIWDAVVTYPSESTDEFLAAHLEFTKGLNKQSEAHLLPFTWKFSDLRTKWYSSTTSKRQVITAILTQLDGQEDSKSLAKFKTICGCQIVNEGSTTVARKMETLATPPGECVPRNIIASNQAARPIQHRLMFCMNRYTTFNLLLKLDMRILTKISETHASIIRKFAERLPDREIAVYFVVHPFPACFGRNSAACAGNIMGVENIEDDCILLQASLATDNLHRSAYISTFKEGLDELEVFAQSIDQNMAFRYLNYSDISQDPLSTYGEDNFKRMREVAMKYDPTGVFQTRYPEESQPAIWQHYLADDDPFLTTIGVARANNKSASVKRYFIGFEILKFISCMIFIGSEKTVTVTSSRQDLSPHPVKRPRFTGDRRSRPKRRLSDEIPLQEIRIDKIDVEKGLDDSEDTWDSREVLVPDWEVDRRAGFYIVGWYGSDDPENTVAQNPQNWSAATKLFVTFEVCLLTFAVYIAAAIYSSAVADIGRAFGVSHVLSISGLTVFVVGYGFGPMLWSPLSELPAVGRTSVYILTLIAFVALQVPTALATNISTLLGLRFLAGFVGSPSLATGGASIAEMFTPTKGAYGMALWGLFCICGPTLGPLIGGFAVEARDWTWVFLIVFWISSFTLLVLFFLLPETSAANILHRRASRLRKLTGNPKLVCEADIASHERGVTLKDMLMNTLVRPFTVTFTEPIVLALNLYSAFIYGLLYMWFESFPIVFIDIYGFSLGTSGLMFLGILIGAILTLPGYFWWLHKSLEPKVAKHGDLVPEWILPPCYVGAVSLPVCLFWFGWTSRADIHWIVPVIGTAFFSVAIVLLFNALLNYLVLAYPTQAATVLAGNDLSRCLVGATFPLFATNIYEGLGVAWSTSVLGFIAVAFTPIPFILVKYGTWLRNKSKMARHDL
;
A
#
# COMPACT_ATOMS: atom_id res chain seq x y z
N MET A 1 -50.62 23.27 8.43
CA MET A 1 -50.64 22.62 9.76
C MET A 1 -50.87 21.13 9.59
N SER A 2 -50.49 20.33 10.60
CA SER A 2 -51.08 19.01 10.97
C SER A 2 -51.21 17.86 9.95
N THR A 3 -50.35 16.84 10.15
CA THR A 3 -50.65 15.38 10.28
C THR A 3 -51.36 14.57 9.17
N VAL A 4 -50.57 13.80 8.41
CA VAL A 4 -50.41 12.31 8.49
C VAL A 4 -51.62 11.43 8.87
N ALA A 5 -51.96 10.44 8.02
CA ALA A 5 -52.28 9.03 8.41
C ALA A 5 -52.37 8.02 7.23
N SER A 6 -52.15 6.73 7.55
CA SER A 6 -52.59 5.47 6.88
C SER A 6 -52.06 5.00 5.49
N THR A 7 -51.08 4.07 5.55
CA THR A 7 -51.04 2.71 4.92
C THR A 7 -51.26 2.45 3.42
N THR A 8 -50.30 1.73 2.83
CA THR A 8 -50.56 0.60 1.91
C THR A 8 -49.43 -0.44 2.01
N ASN A 9 -49.74 -1.73 1.83
CA ASN A 9 -48.77 -2.83 1.94
C ASN A 9 -48.03 -3.09 0.62
N VAL A 10 -46.79 -3.60 0.69
CA VAL A 10 -46.08 -4.25 -0.43
C VAL A 10 -45.48 -5.56 0.06
N THR A 11 -45.71 -6.65 -0.66
CA THR A 11 -45.14 -7.99 -0.39
C THR A 11 -43.72 -8.10 -0.93
N LEU A 12 -42.79 -8.54 -0.08
CA LEU A 12 -41.39 -8.80 -0.46
C LEU A 12 -41.22 -10.17 -1.14
N THR A 13 -40.24 -10.27 -2.04
CA THR A 13 -39.83 -11.52 -2.71
C THR A 13 -38.51 -12.05 -2.11
N GLU A 14 -38.37 -13.39 -2.04
CA GLU A 14 -37.37 -14.13 -1.22
C GLU A 14 -35.86 -13.94 -1.54
N ASN A 15 -35.44 -12.96 -2.37
CA ASN A 15 -34.08 -12.91 -2.93
C ASN A 15 -33.18 -11.73 -2.49
N GLU A 16 -33.63 -10.84 -1.60
CA GLU A 16 -32.83 -9.65 -1.19
C GLU A 16 -32.02 -9.81 0.11
N SER A 17 -32.15 -10.93 0.81
CA SER A 17 -31.77 -11.08 2.24
C SER A 17 -30.27 -11.28 2.57
N ARG A 18 -29.32 -10.97 1.67
CA ARG A 18 -27.89 -11.34 1.87
C ARG A 18 -26.83 -10.23 1.76
N TYR A 19 -27.14 -9.01 1.30
CA TYR A 19 -26.10 -7.99 1.04
C TYR A 19 -26.48 -6.54 1.39
N SER A 20 -26.73 -6.26 2.68
CA SER A 20 -26.71 -4.89 3.22
C SER A 20 -26.26 -4.86 4.70
N PRO A 21 -25.03 -4.40 5.03
CA PRO A 21 -24.47 -4.53 6.39
C PRO A 21 -25.21 -3.77 7.49
N VAL A 22 -25.92 -2.69 7.14
CA VAL A 22 -26.63 -1.82 8.10
C VAL A 22 -27.94 -2.45 8.61
N TYR A 23 -28.52 -3.40 7.85
CA TYR A 23 -29.83 -3.98 8.17
C TYR A 23 -29.76 -5.23 9.06
N ASN A 24 -28.63 -5.97 9.06
CA ASN A 24 -28.56 -7.28 9.71
C ASN A 24 -28.70 -7.25 11.24
N VAL A 25 -28.31 -6.15 11.92
CA VAL A 25 -28.45 -6.02 13.39
C VAL A 25 -29.91 -6.15 13.84
N PHE A 26 -30.87 -5.76 13.00
CA PHE A 26 -32.30 -5.76 13.31
C PHE A 26 -33.04 -7.02 12.85
N HIS A 27 -32.36 -7.99 12.24
CA HIS A 27 -32.95 -9.29 11.90
C HIS A 27 -32.83 -10.35 13.02
N SER A 28 -31.94 -10.15 13.99
CA SER A 28 -31.86 -10.97 15.21
C SER A 28 -32.64 -10.32 16.36
N PRO A 29 -33.71 -10.97 16.90
CA PRO A 29 -34.39 -10.49 18.09
C PRO A 29 -33.45 -10.41 19.31
N THR A 30 -32.49 -11.32 19.41
CA THR A 30 -31.47 -11.35 20.47
C THR A 30 -30.51 -10.17 20.36
N ALA A 31 -30.04 -9.83 19.16
CA ALA A 31 -29.16 -8.68 18.93
C ALA A 31 -29.85 -7.37 19.33
N THR A 32 -31.11 -7.20 18.90
CA THR A 32 -31.93 -6.04 19.27
C THR A 32 -32.16 -5.97 20.78
N SER A 33 -32.38 -7.12 21.42
CA SER A 33 -32.56 -7.22 22.89
C SER A 33 -31.28 -6.87 23.66
N ALA A 34 -30.11 -7.35 23.22
CA ALA A 34 -28.81 -7.08 23.85
C ALA A 34 -28.44 -5.59 23.76
N VAL A 35 -28.60 -4.98 22.58
CA VAL A 35 -28.37 -3.54 22.38
C VAL A 35 -29.37 -2.69 23.18
N LYS A 36 -30.61 -3.16 23.35
CA LYS A 36 -31.58 -2.51 24.24
C LYS A 36 -31.18 -2.64 25.70
N ALA A 37 -30.82 -3.82 26.19
CA ALA A 37 -30.43 -4.06 27.58
C ALA A 37 -29.26 -3.17 28.00
N LEU A 38 -28.24 -3.00 27.15
CA LEU A 38 -27.12 -2.08 27.38
C LEU A 38 -27.55 -0.61 27.45
N ARG A 39 -28.52 -0.19 26.64
CA ARG A 39 -29.08 1.18 26.67
C ARG A 39 -29.96 1.41 27.91
N ASP A 40 -30.76 0.42 28.30
CA ASP A 40 -31.66 0.48 29.45
C ASP A 40 -30.87 0.60 30.78
N VAL A 41 -29.64 0.04 30.85
CA VAL A 41 -28.71 0.26 31.99
C VAL A 41 -27.85 1.53 31.85
N GLY A 42 -28.10 2.38 30.86
CA GLY A 42 -27.45 3.69 30.70
C GLY A 42 -26.16 3.72 29.89
N LEU A 43 -25.66 2.59 29.36
CA LEU A 43 -24.41 2.52 28.58
C LEU A 43 -24.59 2.89 27.10
N GLY A 44 -25.69 3.55 26.74
CA GLY A 44 -26.09 3.78 25.35
C GLY A 44 -25.16 4.68 24.53
N ASP A 45 -24.29 5.45 25.18
CA ASP A 45 -23.30 6.35 24.57
C ASP A 45 -21.95 5.65 24.27
N VAL A 46 -21.68 4.53 24.93
CA VAL A 46 -20.49 3.68 24.73
C VAL A 46 -20.75 2.39 23.94
N VAL A 47 -21.96 2.25 23.37
CA VAL A 47 -22.33 1.15 22.46
C VAL A 47 -22.18 1.58 21.01
N TYR A 48 -21.34 0.86 20.26
CA TYR A 48 -21.10 1.09 18.84
C TYR A 48 -21.67 -0.03 17.99
N LEU A 49 -22.26 0.34 16.84
CA LEU A 49 -22.98 -0.56 15.93
C LEU A 49 -22.34 -0.58 14.53
N PRO A 50 -22.46 -1.68 13.77
CA PRO A 50 -22.00 -1.79 12.39
C PRO A 50 -22.34 -0.57 11.51
N GLY A 51 -21.38 -0.11 10.70
CA GLY A 51 -21.50 1.09 9.88
C GLY A 51 -21.20 2.42 10.59
N GLN A 52 -20.95 2.41 11.91
CA GLN A 52 -20.37 3.56 12.62
C GLN A 52 -18.84 3.55 12.53
N GLU A 53 -18.21 4.72 12.35
CA GLU A 53 -16.75 4.87 12.26
C GLU A 53 -16.00 4.21 13.42
N ARG A 54 -16.48 4.39 14.67
CA ARG A 54 -15.89 3.74 15.85
C ARG A 54 -15.98 2.21 15.78
N PHE A 55 -17.10 1.65 15.31
CA PHE A 55 -17.26 0.20 15.14
C PHE A 55 -16.24 -0.34 14.13
N GLU A 56 -16.16 0.25 12.94
CA GLU A 56 -15.23 -0.20 11.90
C GLU A 56 -13.76 -0.02 12.35
N THR A 57 -13.44 1.05 13.06
CA THR A 57 -12.12 1.27 13.69
C THR A 57 -11.78 0.17 14.72
N ARG A 58 -12.77 -0.35 15.45
CA ARG A 58 -12.55 -1.53 16.33
C ARG A 58 -12.35 -2.81 15.51
N ILE A 59 -13.06 -3.04 14.40
CA ILE A 59 -12.80 -4.19 13.51
C ILE A 59 -11.39 -4.15 12.92
N GLU A 60 -10.97 -3.01 12.35
CA GLU A 60 -9.68 -2.88 11.67
C GLU A 60 -8.46 -2.94 12.63
N SER A 61 -8.67 -2.87 13.95
CA SER A 61 -7.61 -2.85 14.97
C SER A 61 -7.33 -4.20 15.66
N TYR A 62 -7.84 -5.33 15.13
CA TYR A 62 -7.36 -6.67 15.51
C TYR A 62 -6.04 -7.01 14.79
N TRP A 63 -5.15 -7.76 15.45
CA TRP A 63 -3.80 -8.08 14.97
C TRP A 63 -3.74 -9.07 13.79
N SER A 64 -4.79 -9.87 13.55
CA SER A 64 -4.85 -10.79 12.41
C SER A 64 -6.23 -10.83 11.77
N ARG A 65 -6.26 -10.97 10.44
CA ARG A 65 -7.47 -11.28 9.65
C ARG A 65 -8.16 -12.61 10.04
N THR A 66 -7.48 -13.50 10.76
CA THR A 66 -8.13 -14.70 11.31
C THR A 66 -9.07 -14.37 12.46
N SER A 67 -8.73 -13.35 13.27
CA SER A 67 -9.49 -12.91 14.46
C SER A 67 -10.53 -11.80 14.21
N GLN A 68 -10.60 -11.26 12.98
CA GLN A 68 -11.49 -10.14 12.60
C GLN A 68 -12.96 -10.57 12.37
N LEU A 69 -13.58 -11.16 13.39
CA LEU A 69 -15.03 -11.40 13.44
C LEU A 69 -15.78 -10.08 13.73
N ARG A 70 -17.02 -9.97 13.26
CA ARG A 70 -17.86 -8.77 13.31
C ARG A 70 -19.06 -8.95 14.25
N PRO A 71 -18.99 -8.47 15.50
CA PRO A 71 -20.08 -8.63 16.46
C PRO A 71 -21.31 -7.80 16.07
N TRP A 72 -22.48 -8.14 16.63
CA TRP A 72 -23.69 -7.31 16.56
C TRP A 72 -23.46 -5.90 17.11
N ALA A 73 -22.60 -5.77 18.14
CA ALA A 73 -22.19 -4.50 18.74
C ALA A 73 -20.83 -4.61 19.45
N PHE A 74 -20.13 -3.47 19.58
CA PHE A 74 -19.13 -3.28 20.64
C PHE A 74 -19.75 -2.48 21.78
N VAL A 75 -19.39 -2.79 23.02
CA VAL A 75 -19.57 -1.88 24.17
C VAL A 75 -18.18 -1.56 24.73
N GLN A 76 -17.88 -0.28 24.97
CA GLN A 76 -16.62 0.16 25.58
C GLN A 76 -16.85 0.80 26.96
N PRO A 77 -16.94 0.00 28.04
CA PRO A 77 -16.96 0.51 29.40
C PRO A 77 -15.78 1.46 29.70
N ARG A 78 -16.02 2.45 30.55
CA ARG A 78 -15.02 3.42 31.03
C ARG A 78 -14.39 3.03 32.37
N ASP A 79 -15.10 2.24 33.18
CA ASP A 79 -14.62 1.78 34.50
C ASP A 79 -15.16 0.37 34.86
N THR A 80 -14.71 -0.18 36.00
CA THR A 80 -15.13 -1.49 36.52
C THR A 80 -16.65 -1.61 36.73
N ARG A 81 -17.36 -0.50 37.05
CA ARG A 81 -18.81 -0.50 37.27
C ARG A 81 -19.55 -0.63 35.96
N GLU A 82 -19.12 0.08 34.92
CA GLU A 82 -19.66 -0.07 33.57
C GLU A 82 -19.40 -1.48 33.00
N VAL A 83 -18.26 -2.11 33.32
CA VAL A 83 -18.02 -3.53 33.00
C VAL A 83 -19.03 -4.45 33.70
N SER A 84 -19.27 -4.24 35.01
CA SER A 84 -20.29 -4.96 35.79
C SER A 84 -21.70 -4.79 35.21
N MET A 85 -22.07 -3.57 34.84
CA MET A 85 -23.38 -3.24 34.25
C MET A 85 -23.55 -3.86 32.86
N ALA A 86 -22.52 -3.79 32.01
CA ALA A 86 -22.53 -4.40 30.67
C ALA A 86 -22.68 -5.92 30.76
N LEU A 87 -21.88 -6.58 31.60
CA LEU A 87 -21.94 -8.03 31.78
C LEU A 87 -23.31 -8.47 32.33
N LYS A 88 -23.83 -7.81 33.37
CA LYS A 88 -25.18 -8.06 33.91
C LYS A 88 -26.27 -7.93 32.84
N ALA A 89 -26.23 -6.88 32.00
CA ALA A 89 -27.22 -6.68 30.94
C ALA A 89 -27.17 -7.80 29.88
N LEU A 90 -25.97 -8.23 29.50
CA LEU A 90 -25.77 -9.25 28.46
C LEU A 90 -26.06 -10.68 28.96
N VAL A 91 -25.68 -11.02 30.20
CA VAL A 91 -26.00 -12.30 30.84
C VAL A 91 -27.52 -12.46 31.05
N ASN A 92 -28.21 -11.39 31.44
CA ASN A 92 -29.68 -11.39 31.55
C ASN A 92 -30.40 -11.32 30.19
N THR A 93 -29.69 -11.17 29.06
CA THR A 93 -30.28 -11.29 27.71
C THR A 93 -30.25 -12.76 27.26
N PRO A 94 -31.40 -13.42 27.02
CA PRO A 94 -31.44 -14.83 26.63
C PRO A 94 -30.75 -15.07 25.28
N GLY A 95 -29.85 -16.06 25.23
CA GLY A 95 -29.13 -16.43 24.01
C GLY A 95 -28.06 -15.44 23.55
N CYS A 96 -27.75 -14.37 24.32
CA CYS A 96 -26.66 -13.47 23.99
C CYS A 96 -25.30 -14.10 24.35
N GLN A 97 -24.42 -14.20 23.34
CA GLN A 97 -23.01 -14.57 23.47
C GLN A 97 -22.15 -13.31 23.64
N ILE A 98 -21.00 -13.41 24.32
CA ILE A 98 -20.15 -12.29 24.72
C ILE A 98 -18.65 -12.53 24.48
N ALA A 99 -18.01 -11.73 23.64
CA ALA A 99 -16.55 -11.69 23.54
C ALA A 99 -15.98 -10.65 24.52
N ILE A 100 -14.77 -10.87 25.01
CA ILE A 100 -14.02 -9.95 25.88
C ILE A 100 -12.75 -9.57 25.14
N ARG A 101 -12.53 -8.26 24.97
CA ARG A 101 -11.39 -7.71 24.25
C ARG A 101 -10.65 -6.67 25.05
N SER A 102 -9.33 -6.82 25.05
CA SER A 102 -8.37 -5.75 25.41
C SER A 102 -7.62 -5.35 24.11
N GLY A 103 -6.41 -5.86 23.88
CA GLY A 103 -5.58 -5.49 22.72
C GLY A 103 -5.99 -6.11 21.38
N GLY A 104 -6.65 -7.27 21.38
CA GLY A 104 -6.98 -8.01 20.15
C GLY A 104 -5.77 -8.63 19.43
N HIS A 105 -4.77 -9.12 20.19
CA HIS A 105 -3.49 -9.61 19.67
C HIS A 105 -3.43 -11.15 19.47
N MET A 106 -4.49 -11.89 19.84
CA MET A 106 -4.60 -13.33 19.58
C MET A 106 -5.10 -13.58 18.16
N ALA A 107 -4.51 -14.52 17.43
CA ALA A 107 -4.90 -14.83 16.05
C ALA A 107 -6.09 -15.80 15.93
N ALA A 108 -6.40 -16.56 16.98
CA ALA A 108 -7.56 -17.46 16.96
C ALA A 108 -8.88 -16.65 16.88
N PRO A 109 -9.89 -17.12 16.11
CA PRO A 109 -11.24 -16.61 16.19
C PRO A 109 -11.87 -17.02 17.54
N GLY A 110 -12.90 -16.30 18.01
CA GLY A 110 -13.50 -16.55 19.33
C GLY A 110 -12.70 -15.93 20.50
N ALA A 111 -11.40 -16.22 20.57
CA ALA A 111 -10.50 -15.89 21.68
C ALA A 111 -10.43 -14.40 22.11
N SER A 112 -10.88 -13.47 21.26
CA SER A 112 -11.18 -12.08 21.68
C SER A 112 -12.19 -11.38 20.77
N SER A 113 -13.01 -12.15 20.04
CA SER A 113 -13.92 -11.65 18.99
C SER A 113 -15.07 -12.61 18.72
N ILE A 114 -16.18 -12.10 18.19
CA ILE A 114 -17.38 -12.89 17.86
C ILE A 114 -18.07 -12.33 16.61
N GLU A 115 -18.79 -13.18 15.89
CA GLU A 115 -19.77 -12.77 14.87
C GLU A 115 -21.18 -12.61 15.51
N ASP A 116 -21.76 -13.70 16.02
CA ASP A 116 -23.14 -13.74 16.54
C ASP A 116 -23.31 -13.33 18.03
N GLY A 117 -22.80 -12.15 18.41
CA GLY A 117 -22.92 -11.65 19.78
C GLY A 117 -22.34 -10.26 20.01
N VAL A 118 -22.04 -9.91 21.26
CA VAL A 118 -21.55 -8.57 21.64
C VAL A 118 -20.12 -8.65 22.17
N THR A 119 -19.23 -7.76 21.73
CA THR A 119 -17.88 -7.65 22.31
C THR A 119 -17.82 -6.58 23.39
N ILE A 120 -17.52 -6.99 24.63
CA ILE A 120 -17.11 -6.12 25.73
C ILE A 120 -15.65 -5.74 25.49
N ASP A 121 -15.41 -4.50 25.12
CA ASP A 121 -14.12 -3.99 24.66
C ASP A 121 -13.56 -3.00 25.69
N LEU A 122 -12.62 -3.50 26.49
CA LEU A 122 -11.99 -2.83 27.63
C LEU A 122 -10.98 -1.75 27.19
N GLY A 123 -10.99 -1.32 25.93
CA GLY A 123 -10.00 -0.42 25.34
C GLY A 123 -9.99 1.01 25.90
N LEU A 124 -10.95 1.39 26.74
CA LEU A 124 -10.93 2.67 27.49
C LEU A 124 -10.40 2.53 28.93
N LEU A 125 -10.36 1.31 29.49
CA LEU A 125 -9.68 1.03 30.75
C LEU A 125 -8.17 0.88 30.46
N HIS A 126 -7.48 2.01 30.26
CA HIS A 126 -6.08 2.06 29.85
C HIS A 126 -5.16 2.87 30.79
N SER A 127 -5.59 3.12 32.03
CA SER A 127 -4.73 3.76 33.04
C SER A 127 -3.58 2.86 33.49
N THR A 128 -2.51 3.49 33.93
CA THR A 128 -1.38 2.88 34.66
C THR A 128 -1.01 3.87 35.76
N LYS A 129 -0.78 3.39 36.98
CA LYS A 129 -0.33 4.21 38.12
C LYS A 129 0.74 3.48 38.92
N TYR A 130 1.84 4.14 39.22
CA TYR A 130 2.87 3.60 40.12
C TYR A 130 2.76 4.18 41.53
N ASN A 131 2.84 3.32 42.54
CA ASN A 131 2.91 3.71 43.95
C ASN A 131 4.29 3.37 44.52
N THR A 132 5.07 4.40 44.84
CA THR A 132 6.45 4.30 45.33
C THR A 132 6.57 3.80 46.78
N GLU A 133 5.54 3.95 47.60
CA GLU A 133 5.53 3.51 49.00
C GLU A 133 5.34 1.99 49.13
N THR A 134 4.55 1.41 48.23
CA THR A 134 4.25 -0.04 48.17
C THR A 134 5.06 -0.78 47.09
N ASN A 135 5.75 -0.04 46.21
CA ASN A 135 6.46 -0.58 45.05
C ASN A 135 5.53 -1.39 44.11
N LEU A 136 4.27 -0.96 43.99
CA LEU A 136 3.23 -1.61 43.18
C LEU A 136 2.80 -0.75 41.98
N ALA A 137 2.58 -1.42 40.85
CA ALA A 137 2.04 -0.84 39.63
C ALA A 137 0.59 -1.31 39.43
N SER A 138 -0.37 -0.40 39.47
CA SER A 138 -1.77 -0.67 39.17
C SER A 138 -2.02 -0.44 37.68
N LEU A 139 -2.32 -1.52 36.95
CA LEU A 139 -2.51 -1.53 35.49
C LEU A 139 -3.96 -1.84 35.13
N GLU A 140 -4.54 -1.12 34.18
CA GLU A 140 -5.87 -1.42 33.62
C GLU A 140 -5.78 -2.32 32.37
N PRO A 141 -6.79 -3.17 32.09
CA PRO A 141 -6.70 -4.27 31.11
C PRO A 141 -6.43 -3.84 29.66
N GLY A 142 -6.92 -2.67 29.24
CA GLY A 142 -6.79 -2.11 27.91
C GLY A 142 -5.49 -1.35 27.66
N ALA A 143 -4.72 -1.04 28.72
CA ALA A 143 -3.41 -0.40 28.62
C ALA A 143 -2.46 -1.26 27.77
N ARG A 144 -1.58 -0.62 26.99
CA ARG A 144 -0.50 -1.30 26.28
C ARG A 144 0.77 -1.27 27.13
N TRP A 145 1.62 -2.28 26.98
CA TRP A 145 2.87 -2.40 27.73
C TRP A 145 3.77 -1.17 27.58
N GLY A 146 3.69 -0.46 26.46
CA GLY A 146 4.38 0.82 26.30
C GLY A 146 3.92 1.96 27.18
N ASP A 147 2.68 1.92 27.62
CA ASP A 147 2.07 2.93 28.48
C ASP A 147 2.47 2.60 29.93
N VAL A 148 2.52 1.31 30.25
CA VAL A 148 3.11 0.77 31.49
C VAL A 148 4.59 1.17 31.66
N TYR A 149 5.39 1.09 30.59
CA TYR A 149 6.80 1.52 30.59
C TYR A 149 7.00 3.05 30.51
N ALA A 150 5.92 3.84 30.43
CA ALA A 150 6.00 5.31 30.52
C ALA A 150 5.88 5.80 31.97
N GLU A 151 5.13 5.08 32.81
CA GLU A 151 4.86 5.43 34.22
C GLU A 151 5.94 4.90 35.19
N LEU A 152 6.30 3.62 35.09
CA LEU A 152 7.13 2.94 36.10
C LEU A 152 8.61 3.35 36.00
N GLU A 153 9.23 2.81 34.96
CA GLU A 153 10.52 3.22 34.43
C GLU A 153 10.56 2.67 32.99
N LYS A 154 11.50 3.17 32.19
CA LYS A 154 11.53 3.01 30.74
C LYS A 154 11.95 1.59 30.27
N CYS A 155 11.35 0.51 30.80
CA CYS A 155 11.83 -0.87 30.60
C CYS A 155 10.79 -2.02 30.48
N GLY A 156 10.77 -2.71 29.33
CA GLY A 156 10.21 -4.07 29.19
C GLY A 156 10.16 -4.62 27.75
N ARG A 157 9.19 -5.49 27.43
CA ARG A 157 9.04 -6.21 26.15
C ARG A 157 7.77 -5.78 25.38
N GLU A 158 7.85 -5.75 24.05
CA GLU A 158 6.73 -5.62 23.08
C GLU A 158 5.63 -4.59 23.42
N ARG A 159 5.98 -3.30 23.26
CA ARG A 159 5.15 -2.12 23.60
C ARG A 159 3.71 -2.10 23.05
N ASP A 160 3.42 -2.66 21.88
CA ASP A 160 2.06 -2.62 21.28
C ASP A 160 1.12 -3.75 21.78
N VAL A 161 1.58 -4.68 22.63
CA VAL A 161 0.75 -5.72 23.28
C VAL A 161 0.00 -5.11 24.48
N ALA A 162 -1.25 -5.54 24.71
CA ALA A 162 -2.06 -5.06 25.84
C ALA A 162 -1.99 -5.97 27.07
N VAL A 163 -2.11 -5.36 28.26
CA VAL A 163 -1.82 -5.98 29.57
C VAL A 163 -2.61 -7.27 29.81
N ALA A 164 -3.94 -7.24 29.68
CA ALA A 164 -4.78 -8.35 30.12
C ALA A 164 -4.49 -9.68 29.41
N GLY A 165 -4.49 -9.69 28.07
CA GLY A 165 -4.25 -10.92 27.30
C GLY A 165 -2.86 -11.50 27.53
N PHE A 166 -1.85 -10.66 27.77
CA PHE A 166 -0.49 -11.11 28.08
C PHE A 166 -0.41 -11.79 29.46
N LEU A 167 -0.99 -11.17 30.50
CA LEU A 167 -0.92 -11.69 31.87
C LEU A 167 -1.83 -12.90 32.10
N LEU A 168 -3.06 -12.88 31.56
CA LEU A 168 -4.00 -13.99 31.73
C LEU A 168 -3.60 -15.24 30.93
N GLY A 169 -2.80 -15.08 29.86
CA GLY A 169 -2.07 -16.17 29.19
C GLY A 169 -0.68 -16.45 29.76
N GLY A 170 -0.37 -16.00 30.99
CA GLY A 170 0.94 -16.16 31.63
C GLY A 170 1.95 -15.09 31.21
N GLY A 171 2.30 -15.05 29.92
CA GLY A 171 3.09 -13.97 29.30
C GLY A 171 4.60 -14.09 29.48
N THR A 172 5.35 -14.21 28.39
CA THR A 172 6.81 -14.45 28.41
C THR A 172 7.59 -13.13 28.26
N SER A 173 8.26 -12.67 29.31
CA SER A 173 9.04 -11.42 29.32
C SER A 173 10.54 -11.64 29.04
N LEU A 174 11.31 -10.55 28.86
CA LEU A 174 12.78 -10.60 28.84
C LEU A 174 13.38 -11.14 30.15
N TYR A 175 12.66 -11.00 31.27
CA TYR A 175 13.12 -11.37 32.60
C TYR A 175 12.67 -12.77 33.04
N THR A 176 12.10 -13.59 32.14
CA THR A 176 11.48 -14.88 32.54
C THR A 176 12.46 -15.82 33.25
N CYS A 177 13.74 -15.86 32.82
CA CYS A 177 14.80 -16.61 33.51
C CYS A 177 15.11 -16.12 34.94
N ARG A 178 14.81 -14.86 35.28
CA ARG A 178 15.04 -14.24 36.61
C ARG A 178 13.79 -14.14 37.49
N ARG A 179 12.60 -14.06 36.90
CA ARG A 179 11.36 -13.61 37.56
C ARG A 179 10.13 -14.50 37.30
N GLY A 180 10.24 -15.51 36.44
CA GLY A 180 9.07 -16.29 36.01
C GLY A 180 8.23 -15.52 34.98
N PHE A 181 7.00 -15.98 34.74
CA PHE A 181 6.12 -15.37 33.74
C PHE A 181 5.65 -13.97 34.18
N GLY A 182 5.11 -13.17 33.26
CA GLY A 182 4.55 -11.86 33.58
C GLY A 182 3.48 -11.94 34.67
N CYS A 183 2.62 -12.96 34.58
CA CYS A 183 1.61 -13.25 35.59
C CYS A 183 2.21 -13.50 37.00
N ASP A 184 3.44 -14.01 37.11
CA ASP A 184 4.09 -14.30 38.39
C ASP A 184 4.47 -13.03 39.17
N GLN A 185 4.45 -11.86 38.53
CA GLN A 185 4.66 -10.58 39.20
C GLN A 185 3.34 -9.88 39.56
N VAL A 186 2.18 -10.44 39.23
CA VAL A 186 0.87 -9.95 39.72
C VAL A 186 0.69 -10.37 41.18
N VAL A 187 0.35 -9.41 42.04
CA VAL A 187 0.06 -9.64 43.47
C VAL A 187 -1.44 -9.58 43.79
N ASN A 188 -2.23 -8.87 42.98
CA ASN A 188 -3.68 -8.79 43.10
C ASN A 188 -4.35 -8.54 41.74
N PHE A 189 -5.51 -9.15 41.50
CA PHE A 189 -6.43 -8.82 40.41
C PHE A 189 -7.72 -8.21 40.97
N GLU A 190 -8.27 -7.18 40.31
CA GLU A 190 -9.68 -6.81 40.45
C GLU A 190 -10.49 -7.48 39.34
N VAL A 191 -11.56 -8.20 39.73
CA VAL A 191 -12.30 -9.11 38.84
C VAL A 191 -13.80 -8.84 38.93
N VAL A 192 -14.44 -8.72 37.76
CA VAL A 192 -15.90 -8.72 37.62
C VAL A 192 -16.37 -10.16 37.33
N LEU A 193 -17.13 -10.74 38.25
CA LEU A 193 -17.67 -12.10 38.15
C LEU A 193 -18.93 -12.17 37.27
N ALA A 194 -19.44 -13.37 36.99
CA ALA A 194 -20.58 -13.60 36.09
C ALA A 194 -21.89 -12.95 36.56
N ASP A 195 -22.10 -12.89 37.88
CA ASP A 195 -23.20 -12.14 38.52
C ASP A 195 -22.96 -10.62 38.55
N GLY A 196 -21.80 -10.17 38.04
CA GLY A 196 -21.29 -8.81 38.07
C GLY A 196 -20.90 -8.29 39.45
N CYS A 197 -20.61 -9.15 40.44
CA CYS A 197 -19.91 -8.70 41.64
C CYS A 197 -18.45 -8.34 41.31
N ILE A 198 -17.93 -7.33 42.01
CA ILE A 198 -16.53 -6.88 41.88
C ILE A 198 -15.77 -7.44 43.07
N VAL A 199 -14.78 -8.30 42.82
CA VAL A 199 -13.97 -8.95 43.84
C VAL A 199 -12.48 -8.64 43.65
N GLN A 200 -11.71 -8.74 44.72
CA GLN A 200 -10.25 -8.78 44.65
C GLN A 200 -9.79 -10.24 44.75
N ALA A 201 -8.73 -10.60 44.03
CA ALA A 201 -8.12 -11.92 44.05
C ALA A 201 -6.60 -11.80 44.20
N ASN A 202 -6.07 -12.28 45.33
CA ASN A 202 -4.66 -12.18 45.74
C ASN A 202 -4.27 -13.39 46.61
N ARG A 203 -3.14 -13.30 47.33
CA ARG A 203 -2.64 -14.39 48.19
C ARG A 203 -3.53 -14.70 49.40
N ASP A 204 -4.25 -13.71 49.92
CA ASP A 204 -5.00 -13.80 51.17
C ASP A 204 -6.52 -13.84 50.96
N VAL A 205 -7.00 -13.30 49.82
CA VAL A 205 -8.42 -13.21 49.45
C VAL A 205 -8.62 -13.84 48.07
N ASN A 206 -9.54 -14.81 47.97
CA ASN A 206 -9.86 -15.53 46.73
C ASN A 206 -8.62 -16.13 46.02
N PHE A 207 -7.71 -16.76 46.80
CA PHE A 207 -6.44 -17.31 46.32
C PHE A 207 -6.58 -18.35 45.19
N ASP A 208 -7.67 -19.09 45.18
CA ASP A 208 -8.00 -20.05 44.13
C ASP A 208 -8.31 -19.35 42.78
N LEU A 209 -9.08 -18.25 42.81
CA LEU A 209 -9.29 -17.37 41.67
C LEU A 209 -7.98 -16.69 41.23
N PHE A 210 -7.17 -16.22 42.18
CA PHE A 210 -5.85 -15.64 41.91
C PHE A 210 -4.93 -16.62 41.15
N ARG A 211 -4.90 -17.91 41.55
CA ARG A 211 -4.04 -18.89 40.87
C ARG A 211 -4.53 -19.24 39.45
N VAL A 212 -5.84 -19.37 39.20
CA VAL A 212 -6.33 -19.69 37.84
C VAL A 212 -6.19 -18.54 36.85
N LEU A 213 -6.32 -17.28 37.30
CA LEU A 213 -6.10 -16.11 36.45
C LEU A 213 -4.63 -15.98 35.99
N LYS A 214 -3.68 -16.60 36.71
CA LYS A 214 -2.29 -16.75 36.26
C LYS A 214 -2.17 -17.89 35.23
N GLY A 215 -2.57 -17.62 33.98
CA GLY A 215 -2.36 -18.52 32.83
C GLY A 215 -3.61 -19.25 32.30
N GLY A 216 -4.75 -19.16 32.99
CA GLY A 216 -6.01 -19.80 32.59
C GLY A 216 -6.90 -18.99 31.64
N GLY A 217 -6.44 -17.84 31.13
CA GLY A 217 -7.20 -16.98 30.22
C GLY A 217 -8.37 -16.23 30.87
N ASN A 218 -9.34 -15.81 30.06
CA ASN A 218 -10.50 -14.98 30.48
C ASN A 218 -11.64 -15.79 31.15
N ASN A 219 -11.43 -17.08 31.43
CA ASN A 219 -12.50 -18.05 31.72
C ASN A 219 -13.10 -17.95 33.15
N PHE A 220 -12.63 -17.02 33.98
CA PHE A 220 -12.97 -16.96 35.42
C PHE A 220 -13.44 -15.58 35.89
N GLY A 221 -13.73 -14.66 34.96
CA GLY A 221 -14.12 -13.28 35.25
C GLY A 221 -13.45 -12.25 34.33
N ILE A 222 -14.05 -11.08 34.22
CA ILE A 222 -13.46 -9.95 33.48
C ILE A 222 -12.53 -9.18 34.43
N VAL A 223 -11.22 -9.28 34.23
CA VAL A 223 -10.24 -8.54 35.06
C VAL A 223 -10.17 -7.07 34.63
N THR A 224 -10.34 -6.17 35.59
CA THR A 224 -10.40 -4.71 35.39
C THR A 224 -9.22 -3.96 36.03
N ARG A 225 -8.44 -4.61 36.90
CA ARG A 225 -7.13 -4.10 37.35
C ARG A 225 -6.17 -5.25 37.64
N PHE A 226 -4.90 -5.04 37.31
CA PHE A 226 -3.77 -5.90 37.66
C PHE A 226 -2.82 -5.08 38.54
N ASP A 227 -2.66 -5.45 39.80
CA ASP A 227 -1.67 -4.84 40.68
C ASP A 227 -0.40 -5.70 40.67
N MET A 228 0.71 -5.15 40.19
CA MET A 228 1.96 -5.87 39.93
C MET A 228 3.11 -5.34 40.77
N GLN A 229 4.00 -6.23 41.20
CA GLN A 229 5.25 -5.86 41.88
C GLN A 229 6.25 -5.27 40.88
N ALA A 230 6.65 -4.01 41.09
CA ALA A 230 7.77 -3.42 40.36
C ALA A 230 9.11 -3.93 40.89
N PHE A 231 10.16 -3.89 40.07
CA PHE A 231 11.52 -4.27 40.47
C PHE A 231 12.57 -3.41 39.77
N PRO A 232 13.72 -3.12 40.42
CA PRO A 232 14.77 -2.33 39.80
C PRO A 232 15.40 -3.02 38.59
N THR A 233 15.74 -2.24 37.57
CA THR A 233 16.50 -2.68 36.39
C THR A 233 17.97 -2.26 36.49
N SER A 234 18.84 -2.73 35.60
CA SER A 234 20.27 -2.36 35.63
C SER A 234 20.47 -0.88 35.27
N GLN A 235 21.37 -0.22 35.98
CA GLN A 235 21.76 1.17 35.69
C GLN A 235 22.43 1.30 34.30
N ASP A 236 23.08 0.24 33.83
CA ASP A 236 23.71 0.15 32.50
C ASP A 236 22.71 -0.24 31.38
N GLY A 237 21.43 -0.45 31.73
CA GLY A 237 20.36 -0.80 30.80
C GLY A 237 20.37 -2.26 30.34
N ILE A 238 20.00 -2.50 29.08
CA ILE A 238 20.01 -3.81 28.43
C ILE A 238 20.79 -3.69 27.12
N TRP A 239 21.69 -4.65 26.85
CA TRP A 239 22.31 -4.81 25.54
C TRP A 239 21.51 -5.78 24.68
N ASP A 240 21.40 -5.51 23.38
CA ASP A 240 20.92 -6.50 22.42
C ASP A 240 21.53 -6.34 21.02
N ALA A 241 21.44 -7.43 20.26
CA ALA A 241 21.72 -7.43 18.83
C ALA A 241 20.71 -8.30 18.07
N VAL A 242 20.21 -7.78 16.95
CA VAL A 242 19.46 -8.56 15.96
C VAL A 242 20.47 -9.16 15.00
N VAL A 243 20.57 -10.49 15.00
CA VAL A 243 21.55 -11.24 14.21
C VAL A 243 20.86 -12.17 13.22
N THR A 244 21.45 -12.31 12.04
CA THR A 244 20.95 -13.17 10.97
C THR A 244 22.05 -14.06 10.43
N TYR A 245 21.70 -15.31 10.12
CA TYR A 245 22.62 -16.32 9.61
C TYR A 245 22.04 -16.97 8.34
N PRO A 246 22.91 -17.35 7.37
CA PRO A 246 22.51 -18.13 6.21
C PRO A 246 22.11 -19.56 6.64
N SER A 247 21.44 -20.31 5.75
CA SER A 247 20.98 -21.68 6.02
C SER A 247 22.15 -22.62 6.34
N GLU A 248 23.27 -22.36 5.69
CA GLU A 248 24.54 -23.08 5.74
C GLU A 248 25.16 -23.09 7.15
N SER A 249 24.85 -22.11 8.01
CA SER A 249 25.35 -22.02 9.38
C SER A 249 24.44 -22.68 10.44
N THR A 250 23.44 -23.46 10.01
CA THR A 250 22.43 -24.03 10.93
C THR A 250 23.04 -24.88 12.04
N ASP A 251 23.98 -25.77 11.72
CA ASP A 251 24.51 -26.71 12.73
C ASP A 251 25.40 -26.01 13.77
N GLU A 252 26.22 -25.03 13.36
CA GLU A 252 26.97 -24.16 14.28
C GLU A 252 26.02 -23.38 15.20
N PHE A 253 24.94 -22.84 14.64
CA PHE A 253 23.93 -22.10 15.39
C PHE A 253 23.15 -22.99 16.38
N LEU A 254 22.77 -24.21 15.99
CA LEU A 254 22.07 -25.13 16.88
C LEU A 254 22.95 -25.63 18.03
N ALA A 255 24.25 -25.85 17.78
CA ALA A 255 25.21 -26.16 18.84
C ALA A 255 25.34 -24.99 19.85
N ALA A 256 25.45 -23.75 19.37
CA ALA A 256 25.47 -22.55 20.22
C ALA A 256 24.15 -22.37 21.02
N HIS A 257 23.00 -22.62 20.40
CA HIS A 257 21.69 -22.55 21.05
C HIS A 257 21.50 -23.60 22.15
N LEU A 258 21.96 -24.84 21.91
CA LEU A 258 21.94 -25.91 22.91
C LEU A 258 22.79 -25.56 24.13
N GLU A 259 24.03 -25.13 23.91
CA GLU A 259 24.95 -24.78 24.99
C GLU A 259 24.44 -23.57 25.79
N PHE A 260 23.97 -22.53 25.10
CA PHE A 260 23.39 -21.35 25.73
C PHE A 260 22.19 -21.69 26.63
N THR A 261 21.24 -22.48 26.12
CA THR A 261 20.01 -22.78 26.86
C THR A 261 20.30 -23.63 28.11
N LYS A 262 21.24 -24.57 28.04
CA LYS A 262 21.75 -25.29 29.24
C LYS A 262 22.52 -24.37 30.20
N GLY A 263 23.10 -23.28 29.69
CA GLY A 263 23.73 -22.22 30.48
C GLY A 263 22.75 -21.41 31.32
N LEU A 264 21.55 -21.11 30.82
CA LEU A 264 20.56 -20.19 31.42
C LEU A 264 20.20 -20.49 32.90
N ASN A 265 20.25 -21.75 33.33
CA ASN A 265 20.03 -22.12 34.75
C ASN A 265 21.09 -21.55 35.71
N LYS A 266 22.26 -21.17 35.20
CA LYS A 266 23.40 -20.59 35.92
C LYS A 266 23.73 -19.17 35.45
N GLN A 267 23.39 -18.86 34.19
CA GLN A 267 23.69 -17.62 33.49
C GLN A 267 22.40 -16.84 33.23
N SER A 268 21.88 -16.20 34.29
CA SER A 268 20.70 -15.33 34.20
C SER A 268 21.04 -13.89 33.78
N GLU A 269 22.32 -13.61 33.45
CA GLU A 269 22.78 -12.33 32.89
C GLU A 269 22.33 -12.15 31.43
N ALA A 270 22.21 -13.25 30.67
CA ALA A 270 21.73 -13.24 29.29
C ALA A 270 20.34 -13.87 29.16
N HIS A 271 19.61 -13.45 28.13
CA HIS A 271 18.39 -14.10 27.67
C HIS A 271 18.35 -14.06 26.14
N LEU A 272 18.16 -15.22 25.50
CA LEU A 272 17.98 -15.31 24.06
C LEU A 272 16.49 -15.14 23.76
N LEU A 273 16.12 -13.98 23.22
CA LEU A 273 14.82 -13.82 22.57
C LEU A 273 14.72 -14.82 21.41
N PRO A 274 13.51 -15.35 21.11
CA PRO A 274 13.36 -16.52 20.27
C PRO A 274 14.03 -16.37 18.92
N PHE A 275 14.77 -17.40 18.51
CA PHE A 275 15.24 -17.46 17.14
C PHE A 275 14.14 -18.01 16.24
N THR A 276 14.21 -17.65 14.97
CA THR A 276 13.20 -17.99 13.98
C THR A 276 13.86 -18.50 12.70
N TRP A 277 13.48 -19.69 12.25
CA TRP A 277 13.56 -19.98 10.82
C TRP A 277 12.39 -19.29 10.13
N LYS A 278 12.67 -18.62 9.01
CA LYS A 278 11.68 -17.94 8.19
C LYS A 278 11.73 -18.43 6.75
N PHE A 279 10.57 -18.68 6.18
CA PHE A 279 10.35 -18.81 4.73
C PHE A 279 9.10 -18.02 4.33
N SER A 280 9.13 -17.32 3.20
CA SER A 280 7.97 -16.58 2.69
C SER A 280 8.02 -16.45 1.17
N ASP A 281 6.90 -16.74 0.52
CA ASP A 281 6.63 -16.38 -0.88
C ASP A 281 5.40 -15.45 -1.05
N LEU A 282 4.78 -15.01 0.06
CA LEU A 282 3.82 -13.90 0.08
C LEU A 282 4.35 -12.67 -0.69
N ARG A 283 3.57 -12.15 -1.65
CA ARG A 283 3.97 -11.01 -2.50
C ARG A 283 3.95 -9.65 -1.79
N THR A 284 3.58 -9.62 -0.51
CA THR A 284 3.50 -8.42 0.34
C THR A 284 4.90 -7.89 0.69
N LYS A 285 5.35 -6.84 -0.01
CA LYS A 285 6.69 -6.21 0.11
C LYS A 285 6.94 -5.40 1.40
N TRP A 286 6.47 -5.86 2.56
CA TRP A 286 6.67 -5.17 3.85
C TRP A 286 7.79 -5.75 4.72
N TYR A 287 8.29 -6.95 4.41
CA TYR A 287 9.62 -7.36 4.85
C TYR A 287 10.67 -6.87 3.85
N SER A 288 11.51 -5.94 4.29
CA SER A 288 12.86 -5.67 3.76
C SER A 288 13.75 -5.47 5.00
N SER A 289 14.73 -6.30 5.27
CA SER A 289 15.91 -6.48 4.39
C SER A 289 16.32 -7.92 4.06
N THR A 290 15.66 -8.95 4.62
CA THR A 290 16.19 -10.35 4.61
C THR A 290 15.24 -11.41 4.03
N THR A 291 14.19 -11.03 3.32
CA THR A 291 13.23 -11.91 2.62
C THR A 291 13.81 -12.51 1.33
N SER A 292 14.72 -13.46 1.50
CA SER A 292 15.19 -14.31 0.39
C SER A 292 14.22 -15.48 0.14
N LYS A 293 14.27 -16.09 -1.06
CA LYS A 293 13.61 -17.40 -1.34
C LYS A 293 14.36 -18.60 -0.72
N ARG A 294 15.32 -18.36 0.18
CA ARG A 294 16.09 -19.36 0.93
C ARG A 294 15.73 -19.27 2.42
N GLN A 295 15.88 -20.38 3.13
CA GLN A 295 15.71 -20.43 4.59
C GLN A 295 16.80 -19.58 5.27
N VAL A 296 16.38 -18.67 6.15
CA VAL A 296 17.29 -17.84 6.97
C VAL A 296 16.97 -18.02 8.45
N ILE A 297 18.00 -17.94 9.28
CA ILE A 297 17.86 -17.86 10.74
C ILE A 297 17.93 -16.39 11.13
N THR A 298 16.98 -15.93 11.93
CA THR A 298 17.07 -14.65 12.66
C THR A 298 17.02 -14.94 14.15
N ALA A 299 17.94 -14.40 14.94
CA ALA A 299 17.90 -14.46 16.40
C ALA A 299 18.05 -13.05 16.98
N ILE A 300 17.65 -12.87 18.24
CA ILE A 300 17.85 -11.61 18.96
C ILE A 300 18.59 -11.94 20.26
N LEU A 301 19.88 -11.59 20.29
CA LEU A 301 20.73 -11.75 21.47
C LEU A 301 20.35 -10.66 22.47
N THR A 302 20.29 -10.94 23.77
CA THR A 302 20.00 -9.90 24.78
C THR A 302 20.71 -10.20 26.10
N GLN A 303 21.29 -9.16 26.72
CA GLN A 303 21.96 -9.20 28.02
C GLN A 303 21.31 -8.16 28.94
N LEU A 304 20.82 -8.60 30.10
CA LEU A 304 19.86 -7.88 30.93
C LEU A 304 20.47 -6.81 31.85
N ASP A 305 21.80 -6.65 31.80
CA ASP A 305 22.60 -5.75 32.63
C ASP A 305 23.53 -4.85 31.79
N GLY A 306 23.26 -4.69 30.48
CA GLY A 306 23.98 -3.76 29.59
C GLY A 306 25.30 -4.26 28.97
N GLN A 307 25.73 -5.50 29.23
CA GLN A 307 27.06 -6.00 28.84
C GLN A 307 27.11 -6.62 27.43
N GLU A 308 27.85 -5.96 26.53
CA GLU A 308 28.01 -6.32 25.12
C GLU A 308 28.86 -7.60 24.88
N ASP A 309 29.92 -7.79 25.66
CA ASP A 309 30.87 -8.91 25.52
C ASP A 309 30.60 -10.05 26.51
N SER A 310 29.33 -10.34 26.78
CA SER A 310 28.97 -11.46 27.65
C SER A 310 29.46 -12.80 27.08
N LYS A 311 30.15 -13.58 27.92
CA LYS A 311 30.68 -14.91 27.59
C LYS A 311 29.60 -15.88 27.12
N SER A 312 28.37 -15.72 27.59
CA SER A 312 27.21 -16.53 27.17
C SER A 312 26.74 -16.20 25.74
N LEU A 313 27.00 -14.99 25.22
CA LEU A 313 26.56 -14.56 23.88
C LEU A 313 27.68 -14.55 22.84
N ALA A 314 28.96 -14.58 23.25
CA ALA A 314 30.13 -14.54 22.37
C ALA A 314 30.15 -15.62 21.26
N LYS A 315 29.61 -16.82 21.52
CA LYS A 315 29.51 -17.90 20.52
C LYS A 315 28.57 -17.53 19.37
N PHE A 316 27.48 -16.80 19.62
CA PHE A 316 26.59 -16.36 18.54
C PHE A 316 27.21 -15.29 17.63
N LYS A 317 28.10 -14.44 18.17
CA LYS A 317 28.84 -13.43 17.39
C LYS A 317 29.94 -14.04 16.49
N THR A 318 30.37 -15.28 16.74
CA THR A 318 31.53 -15.92 16.07
C THR A 318 31.18 -17.00 15.04
N ILE A 319 29.91 -17.37 14.90
CA ILE A 319 29.40 -18.30 13.86
C ILE A 319 29.70 -17.77 12.45
N CYS A 320 30.06 -18.66 11.53
CA CYS A 320 30.38 -18.27 10.15
C CYS A 320 29.16 -17.61 9.46
N GLY A 321 29.38 -16.53 8.73
CA GLY A 321 28.31 -15.82 8.00
C GLY A 321 27.33 -15.03 8.88
N CYS A 322 27.61 -14.86 10.18
CA CYS A 322 26.84 -13.97 11.05
C CYS A 322 26.77 -12.54 10.49
N GLN A 323 25.56 -12.02 10.29
CA GLN A 323 25.29 -10.63 9.94
C GLN A 323 24.52 -9.96 11.08
N ILE A 324 25.15 -8.94 11.68
CA ILE A 324 24.52 -8.10 12.70
C ILE A 324 23.74 -7.00 11.99
N VAL A 325 22.43 -6.95 12.24
CA VAL A 325 21.48 -6.04 11.56
C VAL A 325 21.28 -4.76 12.38
N ASN A 326 21.41 -4.85 13.71
CA ASN A 326 21.37 -3.74 14.66
C ASN A 326 21.98 -4.23 15.98
N GLU A 327 22.78 -3.41 16.68
CA GLU A 327 23.39 -3.75 17.98
C GLU A 327 23.59 -2.52 18.88
N GLY A 328 23.70 -2.76 20.20
CA GLY A 328 24.21 -1.80 21.18
C GLY A 328 23.49 -1.81 22.54
N SER A 329 24.14 -1.23 23.56
CA SER A 329 23.54 -1.05 24.89
C SER A 329 22.51 0.09 24.89
N THR A 330 21.30 -0.19 25.37
CA THR A 330 20.20 0.78 25.40
C THR A 330 19.41 0.72 26.71
N THR A 331 18.90 1.86 27.16
CA THR A 331 17.72 1.83 28.04
C THR A 331 16.55 1.30 27.20
N VAL A 332 15.72 0.45 27.81
CA VAL A 332 14.83 -0.42 27.03
C VAL A 332 13.69 0.34 26.35
N ALA A 333 13.39 1.59 26.75
CA ALA A 333 12.50 2.46 25.98
C ALA A 333 13.19 3.13 24.79
N ARG A 334 14.52 3.30 24.76
CA ARG A 334 15.26 3.68 23.53
C ARG A 334 15.19 2.54 22.50
N LYS A 335 15.10 1.29 22.99
CA LYS A 335 14.72 0.10 22.21
C LYS A 335 13.23 0.11 21.80
N MET A 336 12.32 0.65 22.61
CA MET A 336 10.91 0.86 22.19
C MET A 336 10.70 2.07 21.26
N GLU A 337 11.54 3.11 21.31
CA GLU A 337 11.57 4.23 20.37
C GLU A 337 12.12 3.81 19.00
N THR A 338 12.87 2.70 18.95
CA THR A 338 13.31 2.06 17.71
C THR A 338 12.39 0.92 17.23
N LEU A 339 11.49 0.39 18.06
CA LEU A 339 10.58 -0.72 17.73
C LEU A 339 9.07 -0.39 17.70
N ALA A 340 8.58 0.75 18.22
CA ALA A 340 7.14 0.90 18.50
C ALA A 340 6.49 2.29 18.28
N THR A 341 5.16 2.27 18.17
CA THR A 341 4.28 3.41 17.80
C THR A 341 3.79 4.16 19.04
N PRO A 342 4.05 5.46 19.23
CA PRO A 342 3.51 6.24 20.36
C PRO A 342 1.97 6.21 20.45
N PRO A 343 1.39 6.40 21.65
CA PRO A 343 -0.03 6.68 21.81
C PRO A 343 -0.28 8.18 21.57
N GLY A 344 -1.52 8.64 21.78
CA GLY A 344 -1.78 10.07 22.04
C GLY A 344 -1.33 10.48 23.46
N GLU A 345 -1.58 11.71 23.93
CA GLU A 345 -2.44 12.76 23.36
C GLU A 345 -1.83 14.19 23.51
N CYS A 346 -2.68 15.22 23.53
CA CYS A 346 -2.42 16.67 23.53
C CYS A 346 -1.41 17.16 24.61
N VAL A 347 -0.80 18.36 24.54
CA VAL A 347 -1.37 19.72 24.41
C VAL A 347 -0.29 20.71 23.89
N PRO A 348 -0.64 21.78 23.15
CA PRO A 348 0.33 22.78 22.68
C PRO A 348 0.72 23.84 23.73
N ARG A 349 2.04 24.15 23.83
CA ARG A 349 2.56 25.54 23.96
C ARG A 349 4.08 25.63 23.78
N ASN A 350 4.49 26.61 22.97
CA ASN A 350 5.76 27.34 22.93
C ASN A 350 7.11 26.59 23.09
N ILE A 351 7.79 26.40 21.95
CA ILE A 351 9.25 26.62 21.70
C ILE A 351 10.26 26.11 22.76
N ILE A 352 11.08 25.11 22.41
CA ILE A 352 12.57 25.16 22.46
C ILE A 352 13.24 23.94 21.79
N ALA A 353 14.36 24.18 21.11
CA ALA A 353 15.46 23.26 20.71
C ALA A 353 15.18 21.88 20.04
N SER A 354 15.21 21.89 18.69
CA SER A 354 16.07 21.05 17.81
C SER A 354 16.17 19.51 17.95
N ASN A 355 15.99 18.82 16.80
CA ASN A 355 16.62 17.54 16.42
C ASN A 355 16.35 16.27 17.25
N GLN A 356 15.11 15.75 17.25
CA GLN A 356 14.81 14.29 17.23
C GLN A 356 13.29 14.01 17.19
N ALA A 357 12.70 13.74 16.01
CA ALA A 357 11.28 13.35 15.90
C ALA A 357 10.93 12.65 14.56
N ALA A 358 11.28 11.37 14.37
CA ALA A 358 11.05 10.69 13.08
C ALA A 358 10.88 9.15 13.10
N ARG A 359 10.45 8.53 14.22
CA ARG A 359 10.07 7.10 14.25
C ARG A 359 8.74 6.86 14.96
N PRO A 360 7.65 6.70 14.19
CA PRO A 360 6.53 5.85 14.63
C PRO A 360 5.91 5.01 13.49
N ILE A 361 4.96 4.11 13.84
CA ILE A 361 4.10 3.33 12.93
C ILE A 361 4.84 2.28 12.07
N GLN A 362 5.64 1.41 12.68
CA GLN A 362 6.31 0.29 11.97
C GLN A 362 5.86 -1.12 12.40
N HIS A 363 5.33 -1.33 13.60
CA HIS A 363 4.95 -2.68 14.06
C HIS A 363 3.51 -3.11 13.79
N ARG A 364 2.54 -2.16 13.72
CA ARG A 364 1.10 -2.47 13.54
C ARG A 364 0.69 -2.99 12.16
N LEU A 365 1.58 -3.01 11.16
CA LEU A 365 1.25 -3.44 9.79
C LEU A 365 1.89 -4.76 9.36
N MET A 366 2.85 -5.33 10.13
CA MET A 366 3.54 -6.56 9.73
C MET A 366 2.69 -7.84 9.82
N PHE A 367 1.55 -7.81 10.52
CA PHE A 367 0.75 -9.01 10.85
C PHE A 367 -0.74 -8.89 10.48
N CYS A 368 -1.31 -7.68 10.56
CA CYS A 368 -2.73 -7.39 10.32
C CYS A 368 -3.21 -7.66 8.88
N MET A 369 -2.32 -8.06 7.96
CA MET A 369 -2.65 -8.34 6.56
C MET A 369 -2.87 -9.82 6.24
N ASN A 370 -2.38 -10.78 7.03
CA ASN A 370 -2.47 -12.21 6.68
C ASN A 370 -3.42 -12.99 7.61
N ARG A 371 -3.92 -14.15 7.16
CA ARG A 371 -4.59 -15.14 8.04
C ARG A 371 -3.53 -16.06 8.65
N TYR A 372 -3.35 -15.97 9.97
CA TYR A 372 -2.43 -16.82 10.73
C TYR A 372 -3.11 -18.09 11.25
N THR A 373 -2.33 -19.14 11.42
CA THR A 373 -2.64 -20.39 12.14
C THR A 373 -1.34 -20.86 12.80
N THR A 374 -1.33 -21.12 14.10
CA THR A 374 -0.08 -21.37 14.86
C THR A 374 -0.26 -22.56 15.79
N PHE A 375 0.75 -23.43 15.85
CA PHE A 375 0.76 -24.63 16.70
C PHE A 375 1.95 -24.56 17.65
N ASN A 376 1.69 -24.75 18.95
CA ASN A 376 2.71 -24.85 19.99
C ASN A 376 3.10 -26.31 20.23
N LEU A 377 4.39 -26.59 20.42
CA LEU A 377 4.93 -27.85 20.95
C LEU A 377 6.00 -27.52 22.01
N LEU A 378 5.95 -28.19 23.16
CA LEU A 378 7.05 -28.16 24.13
C LEU A 378 7.85 -29.46 24.01
N LEU A 379 9.16 -29.33 23.77
CA LEU A 379 10.06 -30.45 23.49
C LEU A 379 11.31 -30.34 24.37
N LYS A 380 11.87 -31.46 24.81
CA LYS A 380 13.12 -31.48 25.60
C LYS A 380 14.31 -31.02 24.76
N LEU A 381 15.29 -30.38 25.40
CA LEU A 381 16.43 -29.73 24.76
C LEU A 381 17.55 -30.73 24.34
N ASP A 382 17.37 -31.30 23.15
CA ASP A 382 18.28 -32.27 22.53
C ASP A 382 18.67 -31.87 21.09
N MET A 383 19.91 -32.15 20.66
CA MET A 383 20.34 -31.90 19.27
C MET A 383 19.46 -32.61 18.24
N ARG A 384 19.05 -33.85 18.50
CA ARG A 384 18.20 -34.66 17.62
C ARG A 384 16.87 -33.96 17.36
N ILE A 385 16.30 -33.33 18.40
CA ILE A 385 15.09 -32.51 18.29
C ILE A 385 15.37 -31.22 17.50
N LEU A 386 16.43 -30.47 17.83
CA LEU A 386 16.78 -29.22 17.15
C LEU A 386 17.03 -29.43 15.64
N THR A 387 17.76 -30.48 15.27
CA THR A 387 17.95 -30.89 13.86
C THR A 387 16.63 -31.32 13.23
N LYS A 388 15.79 -32.12 13.91
CA LYS A 388 14.48 -32.55 13.39
C LYS A 388 13.55 -31.36 13.12
N ILE A 389 13.56 -30.33 13.95
CA ILE A 389 12.76 -29.12 13.74
C ILE A 389 13.18 -28.41 12.44
N SER A 390 14.49 -28.30 12.18
CA SER A 390 15.03 -27.73 10.93
C SER A 390 14.66 -28.58 9.69
N GLU A 391 14.80 -29.92 9.78
CA GLU A 391 14.35 -30.85 8.74
C GLU A 391 12.84 -30.70 8.46
N THR A 392 12.04 -30.54 9.52
CA THR A 392 10.58 -30.45 9.45
C THR A 392 10.15 -29.16 8.76
N HIS A 393 10.78 -28.03 9.08
CA HIS A 393 10.59 -26.76 8.37
C HIS A 393 10.86 -26.92 6.86
N ALA A 394 11.99 -27.54 6.49
CA ALA A 394 12.34 -27.81 5.10
C ALA A 394 11.47 -28.91 4.43
N SER A 395 10.90 -29.84 5.20
CA SER A 395 9.95 -30.87 4.74
C SER A 395 8.61 -30.22 4.36
N ILE A 396 8.05 -29.40 5.26
CA ILE A 396 6.80 -28.66 5.06
C ILE A 396 6.87 -27.77 3.80
N ILE A 397 7.97 -27.04 3.60
CA ILE A 397 8.16 -26.18 2.43
C ILE A 397 8.20 -27.00 1.12
N ARG A 398 8.80 -28.21 1.13
CA ARG A 398 8.77 -29.14 -0.02
C ARG A 398 7.37 -29.72 -0.27
N LYS A 399 6.69 -30.21 0.77
CA LYS A 399 5.29 -30.67 0.68
C LYS A 399 4.36 -29.60 0.10
N PHE A 400 4.55 -28.32 0.48
CA PHE A 400 3.85 -27.21 -0.14
C PHE A 400 4.23 -27.00 -1.61
N ALA A 401 5.51 -27.06 -1.97
CA ALA A 401 5.96 -26.90 -3.35
C ALA A 401 5.45 -28.02 -4.30
N GLU A 402 5.34 -29.25 -3.80
CA GLU A 402 4.87 -30.42 -4.54
C GLU A 402 3.34 -30.43 -4.71
N ARG A 403 2.60 -30.10 -3.64
CA ARG A 403 1.13 -30.23 -3.60
C ARG A 403 0.38 -28.96 -4.02
N LEU A 404 0.97 -27.79 -3.83
CA LEU A 404 0.34 -26.48 -3.98
C LEU A 404 1.31 -25.48 -4.65
N PRO A 405 1.59 -25.63 -5.96
CA PRO A 405 2.60 -24.83 -6.67
C PRO A 405 2.29 -23.32 -6.70
N ASP A 406 1.02 -22.94 -6.84
CA ASP A 406 0.53 -21.55 -6.76
C ASP A 406 0.39 -21.05 -5.31
N ARG A 407 1.45 -21.24 -4.52
CA ARG A 407 1.47 -20.87 -3.10
C ARG A 407 1.76 -19.39 -2.89
N GLU A 408 1.00 -18.83 -1.96
CA GLU A 408 1.29 -17.58 -1.26
C GLU A 408 1.20 -17.88 0.23
N ILE A 409 2.35 -18.26 0.80
CA ILE A 409 2.48 -18.68 2.19
C ILE A 409 3.71 -18.02 2.84
N ALA A 410 3.65 -17.88 4.15
CA ALA A 410 4.84 -17.78 4.97
C ALA A 410 4.80 -18.81 6.09
N VAL A 411 5.96 -19.41 6.35
CA VAL A 411 6.19 -20.38 7.42
C VAL A 411 7.22 -19.79 8.36
N TYR A 412 6.88 -19.77 9.65
CA TYR A 412 7.74 -19.26 10.71
C TYR A 412 7.82 -20.32 11.81
N PHE A 413 9.01 -20.87 12.04
CA PHE A 413 9.28 -21.73 13.19
C PHE A 413 9.99 -20.90 14.25
N VAL A 414 9.26 -20.48 15.27
CA VAL A 414 9.74 -19.63 16.37
C VAL A 414 10.14 -20.53 17.54
N VAL A 415 11.41 -20.52 17.93
CA VAL A 415 11.93 -21.38 19.02
C VAL A 415 12.35 -20.51 20.20
N HIS A 416 11.61 -20.63 21.31
CA HIS A 416 11.95 -19.99 22.58
C HIS A 416 12.71 -20.98 23.48
N PRO A 417 13.80 -20.56 24.14
CA PRO A 417 14.36 -21.29 25.27
C PRO A 417 13.30 -21.44 26.39
N PHE A 418 13.13 -22.65 26.92
CA PHE A 418 12.24 -22.94 28.06
C PHE A 418 13.04 -23.68 29.15
N PRO A 419 13.99 -23.01 29.83
CA PRO A 419 14.79 -23.64 30.88
C PRO A 419 13.98 -23.91 32.16
N ALA A 420 14.38 -24.94 32.90
CA ALA A 420 13.72 -25.40 34.14
C ALA A 420 13.69 -24.34 35.27
N CYS A 421 14.45 -23.25 35.16
CA CYS A 421 14.33 -22.12 36.08
C CYS A 421 12.98 -21.39 36.00
N PHE A 422 12.22 -21.50 34.90
CA PHE A 422 10.88 -20.92 34.77
C PHE A 422 9.93 -21.47 35.85
N GLY A 423 9.90 -22.79 36.04
CA GLY A 423 9.08 -23.45 37.05
C GLY A 423 9.45 -23.05 38.48
N ARG A 424 10.75 -23.06 38.79
CA ARG A 424 11.28 -22.64 40.11
C ARG A 424 10.92 -21.19 40.44
N ASN A 425 11.02 -20.29 39.46
CA ASN A 425 10.66 -18.88 39.64
C ASN A 425 9.15 -18.69 39.85
N SER A 426 8.29 -19.40 39.09
CA SER A 426 6.84 -19.32 39.28
C SER A 426 6.40 -19.86 40.65
N ALA A 427 6.98 -20.98 41.11
CA ALA A 427 6.71 -21.54 42.43
C ALA A 427 6.99 -20.54 43.56
N ALA A 428 8.10 -19.79 43.50
CA ALA A 428 8.41 -18.72 44.45
C ALA A 428 7.38 -17.56 44.42
N CYS A 429 6.69 -17.38 43.29
CA CYS A 429 5.59 -16.44 43.10
C CYS A 429 4.20 -17.05 43.35
N ALA A 430 4.10 -18.04 44.24
CA ALA A 430 2.91 -18.81 44.61
C ALA A 430 2.32 -19.72 43.51
N GLY A 431 3.11 -20.02 42.47
CA GLY A 431 2.72 -20.89 41.36
C GLY A 431 1.68 -20.26 40.43
N ASN A 432 1.43 -20.89 39.30
CA ASN A 432 0.40 -20.48 38.35
C ASN A 432 -0.50 -21.70 38.01
N ILE A 433 -1.42 -21.60 37.05
CA ILE A 433 -2.29 -22.75 36.69
C ILE A 433 -1.73 -23.59 35.54
N MET A 434 -0.66 -23.12 34.89
CA MET A 434 -0.04 -23.82 33.76
C MET A 434 0.79 -25.04 34.19
N GLY A 435 1.07 -25.20 35.50
CA GLY A 435 1.83 -26.34 36.02
C GLY A 435 3.30 -26.35 35.62
N VAL A 436 3.85 -25.19 35.22
CA VAL A 436 5.25 -25.05 34.77
C VAL A 436 6.26 -25.35 35.88
N GLU A 437 5.84 -25.31 37.14
CA GLU A 437 6.59 -25.81 38.30
C GLU A 437 6.97 -27.30 38.19
N ASN A 438 6.22 -28.09 37.41
CA ASN A 438 6.47 -29.53 37.21
C ASN A 438 7.41 -29.83 36.02
N ILE A 439 7.94 -28.79 35.34
CA ILE A 439 8.81 -28.95 34.17
C ILE A 439 10.28 -28.87 34.63
N GLU A 440 10.82 -30.02 35.05
CA GLU A 440 12.19 -30.14 35.58
C GLU A 440 13.29 -30.20 34.50
N ASP A 441 12.94 -30.63 33.28
CA ASP A 441 13.84 -30.69 32.13
C ASP A 441 14.02 -29.31 31.48
N ASP A 442 15.24 -29.00 31.02
CA ASP A 442 15.44 -27.90 30.08
C ASP A 442 14.79 -28.23 28.73
N CYS A 443 13.90 -27.36 28.28
CA CYS A 443 13.06 -27.54 27.11
C CYS A 443 13.21 -26.39 26.09
N ILE A 444 12.55 -26.56 24.96
CA ILE A 444 12.26 -25.51 23.98
C ILE A 444 10.77 -25.47 23.68
N LEU A 445 10.23 -24.26 23.57
CA LEU A 445 8.88 -24.03 23.09
C LEU A 445 8.93 -23.63 21.62
N LEU A 446 8.50 -24.54 20.74
CA LEU A 446 8.33 -24.29 19.31
C LEU A 446 6.93 -23.73 19.07
N GLN A 447 6.86 -22.55 18.46
CA GLN A 447 5.62 -21.99 17.90
C GLN A 447 5.74 -22.02 16.37
N ALA A 448 5.13 -23.03 15.76
CA ALA A 448 5.11 -23.24 14.32
C ALA A 448 3.90 -22.49 13.71
N SER A 449 4.16 -21.43 12.94
CA SER A 449 3.13 -20.55 12.38
C SER A 449 3.07 -20.62 10.86
N LEU A 450 1.86 -20.76 10.33
CA LEU A 450 1.51 -20.63 8.92
C LEU A 450 0.70 -19.34 8.70
N ALA A 451 1.13 -18.51 7.76
CA ALA A 451 0.39 -17.35 7.28
C ALA A 451 0.04 -17.50 5.79
N THR A 452 -1.20 -17.19 5.40
CA THR A 452 -1.63 -17.15 3.99
C THR A 452 -2.82 -16.20 3.81
N ASP A 453 -3.04 -15.72 2.58
CA ASP A 453 -4.24 -14.96 2.19
C ASP A 453 -5.22 -15.79 1.32
N ASN A 454 -4.89 -17.05 1.01
CA ASN A 454 -5.72 -17.91 0.14
C ASN A 454 -7.02 -18.36 0.84
N LEU A 455 -8.16 -18.31 0.14
CA LEU A 455 -9.47 -18.75 0.65
C LEU A 455 -9.54 -20.26 0.91
N HIS A 456 -8.76 -21.10 0.23
CA HIS A 456 -8.73 -22.56 0.41
C HIS A 456 -7.90 -23.01 1.63
N ARG A 457 -7.98 -22.26 2.74
CA ARG A 457 -7.16 -22.37 3.97
C ARG A 457 -7.03 -23.80 4.51
N SER A 458 -8.07 -24.63 4.43
CA SER A 458 -8.09 -25.97 5.02
C SER A 458 -7.02 -26.93 4.48
N ALA A 459 -6.74 -26.90 3.17
CA ALA A 459 -5.72 -27.77 2.55
C ALA A 459 -4.28 -27.35 2.92
N TYR A 460 -4.08 -26.05 3.18
CA TYR A 460 -2.80 -25.53 3.65
C TYR A 460 -2.57 -25.91 5.12
N ILE A 461 -3.59 -25.76 5.98
CA ILE A 461 -3.52 -26.20 7.40
C ILE A 461 -3.26 -27.71 7.50
N SER A 462 -3.95 -28.55 6.72
CA SER A 462 -3.75 -30.01 6.81
C SER A 462 -2.33 -30.42 6.40
N THR A 463 -1.77 -29.80 5.36
CA THR A 463 -0.38 -30.05 4.92
C THR A 463 0.65 -29.54 5.94
N PHE A 464 0.33 -28.45 6.64
CA PHE A 464 1.16 -27.92 7.73
C PHE A 464 1.15 -28.83 8.96
N LYS A 465 -0.05 -29.23 9.42
CA LYS A 465 -0.24 -30.09 10.58
C LYS A 465 0.39 -31.46 10.37
N GLU A 466 0.25 -32.07 9.19
CA GLU A 466 0.91 -33.34 8.83
C GLU A 466 2.43 -33.33 9.11
N GLY A 467 3.12 -32.21 8.82
CA GLY A 467 4.56 -32.09 9.12
C GLY A 467 4.88 -31.88 10.61
N LEU A 468 3.97 -31.30 11.38
CA LEU A 468 4.12 -31.14 12.83
C LEU A 468 3.79 -32.42 13.58
N ASP A 469 2.78 -33.17 13.12
CA ASP A 469 2.45 -34.50 13.62
C ASP A 469 3.64 -35.47 13.40
N GLU A 470 4.34 -35.39 12.25
CA GLU A 470 5.60 -36.12 11.99
C GLU A 470 6.72 -35.76 12.98
N LEU A 471 6.83 -34.50 13.39
CA LEU A 471 7.81 -34.02 14.37
C LEU A 471 7.46 -34.49 15.80
N GLU A 472 6.19 -34.41 16.18
CA GLU A 472 5.73 -34.86 17.49
C GLU A 472 5.87 -36.39 17.62
N VAL A 473 5.48 -37.17 16.63
CA VAL A 473 5.68 -38.65 16.63
C VAL A 473 7.17 -39.00 16.72
N PHE A 474 8.06 -38.27 16.04
CA PHE A 474 9.49 -38.44 16.22
C PHE A 474 9.93 -38.14 17.66
N ALA A 475 9.50 -37.01 18.24
CA ALA A 475 9.87 -36.62 19.59
C ALA A 475 9.35 -37.61 20.66
N GLN A 476 8.16 -38.17 20.47
CA GLN A 476 7.60 -39.24 21.28
C GLN A 476 8.45 -40.52 21.17
N SER A 477 8.89 -40.89 19.96
CA SER A 477 9.71 -42.10 19.73
C SER A 477 11.09 -42.10 20.40
N ILE A 478 11.56 -40.95 20.89
CA ILE A 478 12.83 -40.80 21.62
C ILE A 478 12.67 -40.24 23.05
N ASP A 479 11.44 -40.22 23.58
CA ASP A 479 11.10 -39.70 24.92
C ASP A 479 11.52 -38.23 25.16
N GLN A 480 11.31 -37.36 24.16
CA GLN A 480 11.63 -35.93 24.21
C GLN A 480 10.42 -35.02 23.96
N ASN A 481 9.20 -35.57 23.84
CA ASN A 481 7.97 -34.80 23.70
C ASN A 481 7.36 -34.51 25.08
N MET A 482 7.03 -33.25 25.38
CA MET A 482 6.24 -32.90 26.57
C MET A 482 4.77 -32.76 26.19
N ALA A 483 3.87 -33.23 27.05
CA ALA A 483 2.42 -33.10 26.83
C ALA A 483 1.95 -31.63 26.84
N PHE A 484 2.64 -30.77 27.59
CA PHE A 484 2.32 -29.34 27.77
C PHE A 484 2.16 -28.56 26.45
N ARG A 485 1.16 -27.68 26.39
CA ARG A 485 0.85 -26.78 25.27
C ARG A 485 0.57 -25.38 25.79
N TYR A 486 1.39 -24.39 25.40
CA TYR A 486 1.23 -23.01 25.85
C TYR A 486 -0.01 -22.36 25.24
N LEU A 487 -0.86 -21.69 26.05
CA LEU A 487 -2.12 -21.10 25.59
C LEU A 487 -1.92 -20.03 24.51
N ASN A 488 -0.93 -19.16 24.67
CA ASN A 488 -0.70 -18.05 23.76
C ASN A 488 -0.33 -18.53 22.35
N TYR A 489 -1.08 -18.06 21.36
CA TYR A 489 -0.97 -18.41 19.94
C TYR A 489 -1.27 -19.88 19.58
N SER A 490 -1.78 -20.71 20.49
CA SER A 490 -2.23 -22.06 20.11
C SER A 490 -3.46 -22.02 19.20
N ASP A 491 -3.46 -22.86 18.18
CA ASP A 491 -4.64 -23.16 17.37
C ASP A 491 -5.69 -23.90 18.18
N ILE A 492 -6.95 -23.66 17.83
CA ILE A 492 -8.15 -24.25 18.44
C ILE A 492 -8.10 -25.78 18.53
N SER A 493 -7.40 -26.45 17.62
CA SER A 493 -7.30 -27.92 17.57
C SER A 493 -6.20 -28.52 18.46
N GLN A 494 -5.65 -27.77 19.42
CA GLN A 494 -4.59 -28.23 20.33
C GLN A 494 -5.00 -28.42 21.80
N ASP A 495 -6.16 -27.92 22.25
CA ASP A 495 -6.62 -27.96 23.66
C ASP A 495 -5.49 -27.70 24.69
N PRO A 496 -4.99 -26.45 24.79
CA PRO A 496 -3.85 -26.17 25.66
C PRO A 496 -4.16 -26.34 27.16
N LEU A 497 -5.39 -26.08 27.59
CA LEU A 497 -5.75 -26.07 29.02
C LEU A 497 -5.82 -27.49 29.62
N SER A 498 -6.21 -28.51 28.84
CA SER A 498 -6.13 -29.92 29.28
C SER A 498 -4.71 -30.36 29.64
N THR A 499 -3.69 -29.77 28.99
CA THR A 499 -2.29 -30.20 29.11
C THR A 499 -1.56 -29.71 30.36
N TYR A 500 -2.22 -28.93 31.22
CA TYR A 500 -1.63 -28.36 32.45
C TYR A 500 -1.60 -29.34 33.63
N GLY A 501 -2.02 -30.58 33.40
CA GLY A 501 -2.06 -31.66 34.38
C GLY A 501 -3.41 -31.76 35.09
N GLU A 502 -3.79 -32.99 35.43
CA GLU A 502 -5.12 -33.34 35.95
C GLU A 502 -5.52 -32.52 37.19
N ASP A 503 -4.60 -32.31 38.15
CA ASP A 503 -4.83 -31.48 39.34
C ASP A 503 -5.11 -30.00 39.03
N ASN A 504 -4.48 -29.44 37.99
CA ASN A 504 -4.71 -28.05 37.60
C ASN A 504 -5.99 -27.91 36.79
N PHE A 505 -6.29 -28.88 35.93
CA PHE A 505 -7.54 -28.97 35.19
C PHE A 505 -8.75 -29.10 36.12
N LYS A 506 -8.65 -29.99 37.13
CA LYS A 506 -9.61 -30.13 38.21
C LYS A 506 -9.77 -28.84 39.02
N ARG A 507 -8.68 -28.16 39.38
CA ARG A 507 -8.74 -26.86 40.07
C ARG A 507 -9.44 -25.79 39.23
N MET A 508 -9.26 -25.78 37.90
CA MET A 508 -10.04 -24.90 37.01
C MET A 508 -11.54 -25.25 37.04
N ARG A 509 -11.92 -26.54 37.09
CA ARG A 509 -13.32 -27.00 37.23
C ARG A 509 -13.95 -26.55 38.55
N GLU A 510 -13.22 -26.69 39.66
CA GLU A 510 -13.65 -26.26 40.99
C GLU A 510 -13.83 -24.74 41.09
N VAL A 511 -12.90 -23.95 40.55
CA VAL A 511 -12.95 -22.48 40.59
C VAL A 511 -14.02 -21.93 39.65
N ALA A 512 -14.21 -22.50 38.45
CA ALA A 512 -15.31 -22.13 37.56
C ALA A 512 -16.67 -22.31 38.26
N MET A 513 -16.96 -23.50 38.80
CA MET A 513 -18.21 -23.75 39.53
C MET A 513 -18.42 -22.83 40.75
N LYS A 514 -17.35 -22.39 41.42
CA LYS A 514 -17.43 -21.56 42.61
C LYS A 514 -17.76 -20.08 42.32
N TYR A 515 -17.19 -19.50 41.27
CA TYR A 515 -17.33 -18.06 40.96
C TYR A 515 -18.22 -17.77 39.73
N ASP A 516 -18.54 -18.80 38.94
CA ASP A 516 -19.54 -18.78 37.87
C ASP A 516 -20.33 -20.10 37.85
N PRO A 517 -21.20 -20.34 38.86
CA PRO A 517 -22.05 -21.54 38.91
C PRO A 517 -23.05 -21.63 37.74
N THR A 518 -23.18 -20.57 36.95
CA THR A 518 -23.99 -20.48 35.72
C THR A 518 -23.21 -20.80 34.44
N GLY A 519 -21.89 -20.97 34.52
CA GLY A 519 -21.02 -21.22 33.37
C GLY A 519 -21.09 -20.14 32.28
N VAL A 520 -21.32 -18.88 32.62
CA VAL A 520 -21.32 -17.76 31.65
C VAL A 520 -20.02 -17.71 30.85
N PHE A 521 -18.87 -17.74 31.51
CA PHE A 521 -17.57 -17.69 30.82
C PHE A 521 -17.21 -19.01 30.11
N GLN A 522 -17.94 -20.10 30.38
CA GLN A 522 -17.77 -21.42 29.74
C GLN A 522 -18.72 -21.67 28.57
N THR A 523 -19.90 -21.04 28.56
CA THR A 523 -21.01 -21.35 27.63
C THR A 523 -21.52 -20.15 26.83
N ARG A 524 -21.22 -18.93 27.30
CA ARG A 524 -21.53 -17.67 26.61
C ARG A 524 -20.29 -16.92 26.15
N TYR A 525 -19.09 -17.38 26.51
CA TYR A 525 -17.86 -16.94 25.87
C TYR A 525 -17.66 -17.77 24.58
N PRO A 526 -17.65 -17.15 23.39
CA PRO A 526 -17.87 -17.81 22.12
C PRO A 526 -16.57 -18.32 21.51
N GLU A 527 -15.88 -19.18 22.24
CA GLU A 527 -14.75 -19.89 21.68
C GLU A 527 -15.20 -21.16 20.96
N GLU A 528 -15.22 -21.08 19.61
CA GLU A 528 -14.99 -22.26 18.76
C GLU A 528 -13.67 -22.97 19.12
N SER A 529 -12.78 -22.30 19.87
CA SER A 529 -11.57 -22.84 20.50
C SER A 529 -11.79 -23.89 21.58
N GLN A 530 -12.91 -23.85 22.31
CA GLN A 530 -13.09 -24.65 23.53
C GLN A 530 -14.33 -25.58 23.64
N PRO A 531 -15.14 -25.91 22.60
CA PRO A 531 -16.27 -26.84 22.79
C PRO A 531 -15.80 -28.23 23.22
N ALA A 532 -14.69 -28.73 22.66
CA ALA A 532 -14.11 -30.02 23.04
C ALA A 532 -13.64 -30.04 24.51
N ILE A 533 -13.18 -28.90 25.02
CA ILE A 533 -12.76 -28.74 26.42
C ILE A 533 -13.99 -28.84 27.32
N TRP A 534 -14.94 -27.91 27.20
CA TRP A 534 -16.03 -27.78 28.17
C TRP A 534 -17.23 -28.72 27.94
N GLN A 535 -17.36 -29.35 26.77
CA GLN A 535 -18.28 -30.49 26.64
C GLN A 535 -17.85 -31.63 27.58
N HIS A 536 -16.55 -31.88 27.76
CA HIS A 536 -16.07 -32.82 28.78
C HIS A 536 -16.20 -32.30 30.23
N TYR A 537 -16.38 -30.99 30.47
CA TYR A 537 -16.70 -30.48 31.82
C TYR A 537 -18.18 -30.64 32.20
N LEU A 538 -19.08 -30.74 31.22
CA LEU A 538 -20.54 -30.69 31.42
C LEU A 538 -21.25 -32.02 31.11
N ALA A 539 -20.65 -32.91 30.31
CA ALA A 539 -21.30 -34.13 29.84
C ALA A 539 -21.49 -35.25 30.89
N ASP A 540 -20.96 -35.10 32.12
CA ASP A 540 -21.07 -36.13 33.16
C ASP A 540 -22.49 -36.27 33.76
N ASP A 541 -23.36 -35.24 33.67
CA ASP A 541 -24.64 -35.20 34.42
C ASP A 541 -25.87 -34.59 33.70
N ASP A 542 -25.80 -34.15 32.43
CA ASP A 542 -26.95 -33.54 31.71
C ASP A 542 -27.52 -34.39 30.54
N PRO A 543 -28.77 -34.89 30.61
CA PRO A 543 -29.41 -35.68 29.56
C PRO A 543 -29.72 -34.97 28.21
N PHE A 544 -29.55 -33.65 28.08
CA PHE A 544 -30.24 -32.90 27.01
C PHE A 544 -29.60 -32.87 25.59
N LEU A 545 -28.35 -33.31 25.42
CA LEU A 545 -27.55 -32.99 24.22
C LEU A 545 -27.52 -34.05 23.10
N THR A 546 -28.42 -35.04 23.08
CA THR A 546 -28.31 -36.23 22.20
C THR A 546 -28.78 -36.06 20.74
N THR A 547 -29.12 -34.85 20.27
CA THR A 547 -30.12 -34.70 19.18
C THR A 547 -29.63 -34.21 17.80
N ILE A 548 -28.47 -33.52 17.67
CA ILE A 548 -28.07 -32.92 16.37
C ILE A 548 -26.60 -33.20 16.00
N GLY A 549 -26.42 -33.83 14.83
CA GLY A 549 -25.15 -33.98 14.11
C GLY A 549 -25.42 -34.26 12.63
N VAL A 550 -24.37 -34.60 11.85
CA VAL A 550 -24.40 -34.92 10.40
C VAL A 550 -24.60 -33.65 9.51
N ALA A 551 -23.92 -33.41 8.37
CA ALA A 551 -22.95 -34.19 7.58
C ALA A 551 -21.85 -33.29 6.93
N ARG A 552 -20.82 -33.93 6.36
CA ARG A 552 -19.80 -33.34 5.47
C ARG A 552 -19.64 -34.25 4.24
N ALA A 553 -19.69 -33.74 3.01
CA ALA A 553 -19.63 -34.57 1.79
C ALA A 553 -18.93 -33.87 0.60
N ASN A 554 -18.40 -34.65 -0.34
CA ASN A 554 -17.54 -34.23 -1.46
C ASN A 554 -18.27 -34.16 -2.82
N ASN A 555 -17.70 -33.47 -3.82
CA ASN A 555 -17.58 -34.03 -5.17
C ASN A 555 -16.48 -33.37 -6.07
N LYS A 556 -16.19 -33.93 -7.25
CA LYS A 556 -15.09 -33.54 -8.19
C LYS A 556 -15.45 -33.60 -9.70
N SER A 557 -14.70 -32.86 -10.53
CA SER A 557 -14.12 -33.28 -11.86
C SER A 557 -14.72 -32.77 -13.21
N ALA A 558 -13.82 -32.62 -14.23
CA ALA A 558 -13.97 -32.63 -15.72
C ALA A 558 -14.73 -31.47 -16.46
N SER A 559 -14.65 -31.19 -17.79
CA SER A 559 -13.67 -31.33 -18.94
C SER A 559 -14.33 -30.85 -20.29
N VAL A 560 -13.74 -30.63 -21.49
CA VAL A 560 -12.46 -30.03 -22.03
C VAL A 560 -12.49 -30.01 -23.61
N LYS A 561 -11.71 -29.14 -24.33
CA LYS A 561 -11.48 -28.98 -25.83
C LYS A 561 -12.54 -28.22 -26.70
N ARG A 562 -12.31 -27.74 -27.95
CA ARG A 562 -11.20 -27.01 -28.69
C ARG A 562 -11.61 -26.70 -30.19
N TYR A 563 -10.75 -26.00 -30.98
CA TYR A 563 -10.73 -25.78 -32.48
C TYR A 563 -11.59 -24.62 -33.09
N PHE A 564 -11.31 -23.98 -34.27
CA PHE A 564 -10.07 -23.54 -35.01
C PHE A 564 -10.45 -22.76 -36.33
N ILE A 565 -9.56 -21.94 -36.95
CA ILE A 565 -9.68 -21.24 -38.28
C ILE A 565 -10.69 -20.04 -38.28
N GLY A 566 -10.66 -18.97 -39.12
CA GLY A 566 -9.81 -18.44 -40.23
C GLY A 566 -10.69 -17.79 -41.35
N PHE A 567 -10.25 -17.00 -42.36
CA PHE A 567 -8.95 -16.36 -42.72
C PHE A 567 -9.11 -15.33 -43.91
N GLU A 568 -8.01 -14.70 -44.38
CA GLU A 568 -7.75 -14.03 -45.70
C GLU A 568 -8.09 -12.54 -46.06
N ILE A 569 -7.23 -12.02 -46.96
CA ILE A 569 -7.24 -10.89 -47.94
C ILE A 569 -7.07 -9.43 -47.46
N LEU A 570 -5.84 -8.93 -47.70
CA LEU A 570 -5.64 -7.57 -48.20
C LEU A 570 -5.83 -7.52 -49.72
N LYS A 571 -6.65 -6.58 -50.20
CA LYS A 571 -6.59 -6.05 -51.59
C LYS A 571 -6.83 -4.53 -51.65
N PHE A 572 -6.54 -3.80 -50.56
CA PHE A 572 -6.93 -2.38 -50.43
C PHE A 572 -5.83 -1.45 -49.89
N ILE A 573 -4.62 -1.59 -50.42
CA ILE A 573 -3.60 -0.52 -50.41
C ILE A 573 -3.62 0.15 -51.80
N SER A 574 -3.21 1.42 -51.88
CA SER A 574 -2.97 2.19 -53.13
C SER A 574 -4.18 2.86 -53.80
N CYS A 575 -5.14 3.40 -53.02
CA CYS A 575 -6.03 4.44 -53.56
C CYS A 575 -6.49 5.47 -52.49
N MET A 576 -5.68 6.52 -52.28
CA MET A 576 -6.08 7.95 -52.25
C MET A 576 -4.96 8.83 -51.69
N ILE A 577 -4.28 9.55 -52.60
CA ILE A 577 -3.47 10.74 -52.29
C ILE A 577 -3.77 11.78 -53.39
N PHE A 578 -4.02 13.03 -52.97
CA PHE A 578 -4.20 14.27 -53.76
C PHE A 578 -5.33 14.40 -54.81
N ILE A 579 -6.27 15.28 -54.49
CA ILE A 579 -6.82 16.36 -55.35
C ILE A 579 -6.81 17.59 -54.41
N GLY A 580 -6.02 18.65 -54.61
CA GLY A 580 -6.18 19.76 -55.57
C GLY A 580 -6.46 21.05 -54.77
N SER A 581 -5.97 22.26 -55.07
CA SER A 581 -5.35 22.78 -56.30
C SER A 581 -4.12 23.68 -56.08
N GLU A 582 -3.24 23.65 -57.10
CA GLU A 582 -2.18 24.59 -57.52
C GLU A 582 -2.04 26.00 -56.87
N LYS A 583 -0.77 26.45 -56.70
CA LYS A 583 -0.11 27.34 -57.69
C LYS A 583 1.41 27.57 -57.47
N THR A 584 2.21 27.22 -58.50
CA THR A 584 3.38 27.95 -59.10
C THR A 584 4.40 28.73 -58.25
N VAL A 585 5.73 28.72 -58.49
CA VAL A 585 6.63 27.91 -59.37
C VAL A 585 8.13 28.17 -59.04
N THR A 586 9.05 27.22 -59.34
CA THR A 586 10.55 27.31 -59.33
C THR A 586 11.29 27.71 -58.01
N VAL A 587 12.34 27.03 -57.49
CA VAL A 587 13.67 26.57 -58.04
C VAL A 587 14.65 27.77 -58.16
N THR A 588 15.89 27.80 -57.64
CA THR A 588 16.94 26.75 -57.49
C THR A 588 17.94 26.95 -56.32
N SER A 589 18.46 25.82 -55.78
CA SER A 589 19.84 25.53 -55.31
C SER A 589 20.75 26.46 -54.48
N SER A 590 21.47 25.78 -53.57
CA SER A 590 22.92 25.89 -53.25
C SER A 590 23.38 26.66 -51.99
N ARG A 591 24.43 26.08 -51.36
CA ARG A 591 25.12 26.55 -50.14
C ARG A 591 26.12 27.66 -50.49
N GLN A 592 26.41 28.56 -49.55
CA GLN A 592 27.72 28.53 -48.85
C GLN A 592 27.73 29.39 -47.57
N ASP A 593 28.90 29.48 -46.95
CA ASP A 593 29.13 29.63 -45.51
C ASP A 593 29.83 30.97 -45.14
N LEU A 594 30.07 31.16 -43.83
CA LEU A 594 31.02 32.10 -43.20
C LEU A 594 30.67 33.60 -43.01
N SER A 595 30.97 34.04 -41.77
CA SER A 595 31.10 35.40 -41.19
C SER A 595 32.43 36.10 -41.62
N PRO A 596 32.77 37.38 -41.25
CA PRO A 596 32.31 38.18 -40.08
C PRO A 596 32.21 39.74 -40.26
N HIS A 597 32.18 40.48 -39.14
CA HIS A 597 32.26 41.95 -38.93
C HIS A 597 33.50 42.65 -39.58
N PRO A 598 33.67 44.02 -39.66
CA PRO A 598 33.16 45.07 -38.74
C PRO A 598 32.93 46.58 -39.20
N VAL A 599 32.32 47.40 -38.31
CA VAL A 599 32.63 48.83 -37.92
C VAL A 599 32.35 50.11 -38.80
N LYS A 600 31.35 50.91 -38.32
CA LYS A 600 31.21 52.40 -38.10
C LYS A 600 31.35 53.54 -39.18
N ARG A 601 30.21 54.26 -39.40
CA ARG A 601 29.97 55.76 -39.37
C ARG A 601 30.62 56.67 -40.48
N PRO A 602 30.39 58.02 -40.61
CA PRO A 602 29.57 59.01 -39.84
C PRO A 602 28.75 60.12 -40.63
N ARG A 603 27.94 60.94 -39.88
CA ARG A 603 27.43 62.33 -40.18
C ARG A 603 26.44 62.54 -41.37
N PHE A 604 25.50 63.50 -41.41
CA PHE A 604 24.98 64.53 -40.47
C PHE A 604 23.44 64.76 -40.77
N THR A 605 22.67 65.87 -40.60
CA THR A 605 22.81 67.31 -40.20
C THR A 605 21.74 67.75 -39.15
N GLY A 606 20.66 68.45 -39.55
CA GLY A 606 19.59 69.11 -38.76
C GLY A 606 18.63 69.94 -39.67
N ASP A 607 17.58 70.64 -39.22
CA ASP A 607 17.03 70.90 -37.87
C ASP A 607 15.53 71.32 -37.94
N ARG A 608 14.74 71.03 -36.88
CA ARG A 608 13.82 71.98 -36.20
C ARG A 608 13.10 71.36 -34.99
N ARG A 609 13.07 72.12 -33.89
CA ARG A 609 12.18 71.97 -32.70
C ARG A 609 12.29 70.66 -31.88
N SER A 610 13.40 70.58 -31.11
CA SER A 610 13.48 70.09 -29.71
C SER A 610 12.42 69.06 -29.21
N ARG A 611 12.67 67.75 -29.07
CA ARG A 611 13.67 66.99 -28.25
C ARG A 611 13.38 66.99 -26.72
N PRO A 612 13.79 65.95 -25.94
CA PRO A 612 14.34 64.62 -26.30
C PRO A 612 13.35 63.47 -25.92
N LYS A 613 13.35 62.23 -26.43
CA LYS A 613 14.37 61.18 -26.67
C LYS A 613 15.09 60.61 -25.42
N ARG A 614 14.77 59.32 -25.12
CA ARG A 614 15.48 58.34 -24.26
C ARG A 614 16.94 58.67 -23.90
N ARG A 615 17.30 58.36 -22.64
CA ARG A 615 18.50 57.56 -22.31
C ARG A 615 18.17 56.55 -21.22
N LEU A 616 18.81 55.38 -21.30
CA LEU A 616 19.24 54.65 -20.11
C LEU A 616 20.64 55.17 -19.79
N SER A 617 20.86 55.54 -18.54
CA SER A 617 22.16 55.65 -17.87
C SER A 617 21.89 55.92 -16.39
N ASP A 618 22.03 54.86 -15.59
CA ASP A 618 22.61 54.86 -14.25
C ASP A 618 21.90 55.61 -13.09
N GLU A 619 21.77 54.89 -11.97
CA GLU A 619 21.67 55.34 -10.57
C GLU A 619 20.69 56.47 -10.17
N ILE A 620 19.51 56.06 -9.68
CA ILE A 620 18.75 56.76 -8.62
C ILE A 620 18.12 55.67 -7.70
N PRO A 621 17.85 55.94 -6.41
CA PRO A 621 18.56 55.20 -5.37
C PRO A 621 17.68 54.27 -4.52
N LEU A 622 18.30 53.57 -3.57
CA LEU A 622 17.63 53.07 -2.37
C LEU A 622 17.06 54.25 -1.57
N GLN A 623 15.78 54.56 -1.78
CA GLN A 623 15.05 55.52 -0.97
C GLN A 623 14.20 54.77 0.05
N GLU A 624 14.50 54.94 1.34
CA GLU A 624 13.78 54.30 2.43
C GLU A 624 12.32 54.78 2.46
N ILE A 625 11.37 53.92 2.06
CA ILE A 625 9.96 54.11 2.41
C ILE A 625 9.80 53.65 3.86
N ARG A 626 10.13 54.56 4.79
CA ARG A 626 9.84 54.39 6.21
C ARG A 626 8.32 54.46 6.39
N ILE A 627 7.69 53.30 6.53
CA ILE A 627 6.30 53.20 7.00
C ILE A 627 6.36 53.23 8.53
N ASP A 628 6.12 54.42 9.12
CA ASP A 628 5.98 54.55 10.57
C ASP A 628 4.74 53.79 11.07
N LYS A 629 4.79 53.33 12.32
CA LYS A 629 3.76 52.47 12.91
C LYS A 629 2.41 53.18 12.98
N ILE A 630 1.37 52.47 12.54
CA ILE A 630 -0.02 52.73 12.97
C ILE A 630 -0.29 51.81 14.16
N ASP A 631 -0.13 52.32 15.38
CA ASP A 631 -0.55 51.62 16.61
C ASP A 631 -2.08 51.74 16.76
N VAL A 632 -2.79 50.61 16.87
CA VAL A 632 -4.27 50.56 16.90
C VAL A 632 -4.77 50.18 18.29
N GLU A 633 -4.53 51.03 19.29
CA GLU A 633 -5.15 50.94 20.63
C GLU A 633 -5.52 52.32 21.19
N LYS A 634 -6.67 52.85 20.75
CA LYS A 634 -7.64 53.71 21.48
C LYS A 634 -8.81 54.06 20.56
N GLY A 635 -9.96 54.41 21.13
CA GLY A 635 -11.17 54.77 20.38
C GLY A 635 -11.96 55.88 21.06
N LEU A 636 -12.93 56.43 20.30
CA LEU A 636 -13.69 57.67 20.57
C LEU A 636 -12.78 58.92 20.47
N ASP A 637 -13.22 60.07 19.97
CA ASP A 637 -14.59 60.59 19.81
C ASP A 637 -14.76 61.44 18.51
N ASP A 638 -15.93 62.05 18.31
CA ASP A 638 -16.33 62.77 17.06
C ASP A 638 -15.45 63.96 16.62
N SER A 639 -15.16 64.05 15.32
CA SER A 639 -15.18 65.32 14.54
C SER A 639 -15.22 65.11 13.01
N GLU A 640 -15.96 65.97 12.31
CA GLU A 640 -15.93 66.10 10.84
C GLU A 640 -14.74 66.98 10.43
N ASP A 641 -13.92 66.57 9.44
CA ASP A 641 -14.05 67.11 8.06
C ASP A 641 -13.08 66.50 7.03
N THR A 642 -13.46 66.61 5.75
CA THR A 642 -12.89 66.01 4.55
C THR A 642 -11.37 66.12 4.30
N TRP A 643 -10.74 65.03 3.82
CA TRP A 643 -9.60 65.08 2.87
C TRP A 643 -9.73 64.01 1.77
N ASP A 644 -9.28 64.36 0.56
CA ASP A 644 -9.61 63.69 -0.70
C ASP A 644 -9.05 62.25 -0.84
N SER A 645 -9.94 61.26 -0.88
CA SER A 645 -9.61 59.84 -0.99
C SER A 645 -9.29 59.46 -2.44
N ARG A 646 -8.00 59.46 -2.80
CA ARG A 646 -7.54 58.66 -3.93
C ARG A 646 -7.65 57.19 -3.59
N GLU A 647 -8.80 56.60 -3.93
CA GLU A 647 -9.03 55.18 -3.87
C GLU A 647 -7.98 54.44 -4.71
N VAL A 648 -6.98 53.88 -4.03
CA VAL A 648 -6.43 52.60 -4.48
C VAL A 648 -7.61 51.65 -4.36
N LEU A 649 -8.19 51.27 -5.49
CA LEU A 649 -9.21 50.23 -5.57
C LEU A 649 -8.60 48.92 -5.07
N VAL A 650 -8.69 48.71 -3.76
CA VAL A 650 -8.55 47.41 -3.13
C VAL A 650 -9.75 46.61 -3.63
N PRO A 651 -9.56 45.55 -4.44
CA PRO A 651 -10.68 44.73 -4.86
C PRO A 651 -11.39 44.17 -3.63
N ASP A 652 -12.71 43.98 -3.69
CA ASP A 652 -13.46 43.27 -2.65
C ASP A 652 -12.96 41.82 -2.56
N TRP A 653 -11.92 41.61 -1.75
CA TRP A 653 -11.32 40.32 -1.51
C TRP A 653 -12.31 39.49 -0.68
N GLU A 654 -12.68 38.30 -1.17
CA GLU A 654 -13.43 37.35 -0.35
C GLU A 654 -12.64 37.03 0.92
N VAL A 655 -13.18 37.50 2.05
CA VAL A 655 -12.59 37.29 3.38
C VAL A 655 -13.05 35.93 3.88
N ASP A 656 -12.13 34.98 4.00
CA ASP A 656 -12.43 33.75 4.72
C ASP A 656 -12.57 34.07 6.22
N ARG A 657 -13.83 34.09 6.66
CA ARG A 657 -14.25 34.38 8.03
C ARG A 657 -13.74 33.36 9.06
N ARG A 658 -13.15 32.24 8.63
CA ARG A 658 -12.58 31.20 9.52
C ARG A 658 -11.15 31.49 9.97
N ALA A 659 -10.38 32.25 9.18
CA ALA A 659 -8.95 32.44 9.42
C ALA A 659 -8.44 33.90 9.25
N GLY A 660 -9.24 34.81 8.67
CA GLY A 660 -8.86 36.22 8.55
C GLY A 660 -7.75 36.48 7.50
N PHE A 661 -7.70 35.64 6.47
CA PHE A 661 -6.89 35.80 5.26
C PHE A 661 -7.70 36.46 4.13
N TYR A 662 -7.00 37.06 3.18
CA TYR A 662 -7.57 37.65 1.96
C TYR A 662 -7.23 36.77 0.75
N ILE A 663 -8.25 36.23 0.08
CA ILE A 663 -8.06 35.26 -1.01
C ILE A 663 -7.78 35.97 -2.34
N VAL A 664 -6.60 35.69 -2.92
CA VAL A 664 -6.17 36.17 -4.24
C VAL A 664 -6.68 35.23 -5.32
N GLY A 665 -7.79 35.60 -5.95
CA GLY A 665 -8.47 34.82 -6.99
C GLY A 665 -8.27 35.32 -8.43
N TRP A 666 -9.28 35.06 -9.27
CA TRP A 666 -9.42 35.59 -10.63
C TRP A 666 -10.45 36.72 -10.63
N TYR A 667 -10.02 37.96 -10.90
CA TYR A 667 -10.88 39.16 -10.84
C TYR A 667 -11.55 39.49 -12.18
N GLY A 668 -12.54 40.37 -12.12
CA GLY A 668 -13.31 40.89 -13.26
C GLY A 668 -12.52 41.81 -14.21
N SER A 669 -13.23 42.45 -15.12
CA SER A 669 -12.70 43.08 -16.35
C SER A 669 -11.78 44.29 -16.17
N ASP A 670 -11.70 44.87 -14.97
CA ASP A 670 -11.33 46.28 -14.82
C ASP A 670 -9.87 46.49 -14.34
N ASP A 671 -9.09 45.41 -14.20
CA ASP A 671 -7.64 45.43 -13.93
C ASP A 671 -6.83 45.32 -15.25
N PRO A 672 -6.06 46.36 -15.64
CA PRO A 672 -5.24 46.35 -16.86
C PRO A 672 -4.14 45.29 -16.94
N GLU A 673 -3.72 44.65 -15.84
CA GLU A 673 -2.81 43.49 -15.92
C GLU A 673 -3.51 42.18 -16.34
N ASN A 674 -4.80 42.26 -16.65
CA ASN A 674 -5.56 41.31 -17.46
C ASN A 674 -5.70 39.92 -16.80
N THR A 675 -6.28 39.96 -15.60
CA THR A 675 -6.46 38.84 -14.67
C THR A 675 -7.13 37.63 -15.31
N VAL A 676 -8.11 37.85 -16.18
CA VAL A 676 -8.89 36.82 -16.90
C VAL A 676 -8.07 36.09 -17.97
N ALA A 677 -7.24 36.81 -18.74
CA ALA A 677 -6.45 36.23 -19.83
C ALA A 677 -5.29 35.34 -19.35
N GLN A 678 -4.86 35.50 -18.09
CA GLN A 678 -3.83 34.67 -17.47
C GLN A 678 -4.34 33.26 -17.06
N ASN A 679 -5.66 33.01 -17.06
CA ASN A 679 -6.20 31.69 -16.76
C ASN A 679 -6.09 30.75 -17.99
N PRO A 680 -5.46 29.57 -17.89
CA PRO A 680 -5.33 28.62 -19.00
C PRO A 680 -6.66 28.20 -19.66
N GLN A 681 -7.77 28.18 -18.92
CA GLN A 681 -9.09 27.89 -19.48
C GLN A 681 -9.63 29.00 -20.39
N ASN A 682 -9.11 30.22 -20.30
CA ASN A 682 -9.54 31.38 -21.09
C ASN A 682 -8.64 31.66 -22.32
N TRP A 683 -7.55 30.90 -22.50
CA TRP A 683 -6.66 31.06 -23.64
C TRP A 683 -7.34 30.82 -25.00
N SER A 684 -6.80 31.45 -26.05
CA SER A 684 -7.31 31.23 -27.41
C SER A 684 -7.17 29.77 -27.85
N ALA A 685 -8.06 29.30 -28.72
CA ALA A 685 -7.98 27.93 -29.23
C ALA A 685 -6.63 27.62 -29.92
N ALA A 686 -6.04 28.60 -30.62
CA ALA A 686 -4.72 28.48 -31.22
C ALA A 686 -3.61 28.31 -30.15
N THR A 687 -3.66 29.10 -29.08
CA THR A 687 -2.73 28.99 -27.94
C THR A 687 -2.83 27.61 -27.30
N LYS A 688 -4.05 27.14 -27.00
CA LYS A 688 -4.26 25.81 -26.39
C LYS A 688 -3.78 24.67 -27.27
N LEU A 689 -4.02 24.75 -28.59
CA LEU A 689 -3.53 23.75 -29.55
C LEU A 689 -2.00 23.76 -29.67
N PHE A 690 -1.37 24.95 -29.63
CA PHE A 690 0.08 25.08 -29.64
C PHE A 690 0.72 24.44 -28.38
N VAL A 691 0.24 24.79 -27.19
CA VAL A 691 0.73 24.21 -25.93
C VAL A 691 0.45 22.71 -25.84
N THR A 692 -0.68 22.25 -26.39
CA THR A 692 -0.97 20.81 -26.54
C THR A 692 0.07 20.14 -27.45
N PHE A 693 0.46 20.76 -28.57
CA PHE A 693 1.51 20.26 -29.46
C PHE A 693 2.88 20.21 -28.76
N GLU A 694 3.24 21.17 -27.93
CA GLU A 694 4.49 21.13 -27.14
C GLU A 694 4.52 19.96 -26.16
N VAL A 695 3.43 19.71 -25.44
CA VAL A 695 3.28 18.53 -24.56
C VAL A 695 3.31 17.22 -25.37
N CYS A 696 2.75 17.20 -26.57
CA CYS A 696 2.83 16.05 -27.48
C CYS A 696 4.26 15.81 -27.98
N LEU A 697 5.00 16.86 -28.35
CA LEU A 697 6.39 16.80 -28.80
C LEU A 697 7.31 16.28 -27.69
N LEU A 698 7.15 16.78 -26.47
CA LEU A 698 7.82 16.28 -25.27
C LEU A 698 7.57 14.79 -25.06
N THR A 699 6.31 14.37 -25.15
CA THR A 699 5.92 12.97 -24.95
C THR A 699 6.54 12.07 -26.01
N PHE A 700 6.50 12.48 -27.28
CA PHE A 700 7.17 11.76 -28.38
C PHE A 700 8.69 11.64 -28.16
N ALA A 701 9.36 12.72 -27.77
CA ALA A 701 10.82 12.76 -27.56
C ALA A 701 11.29 11.79 -26.45
N VAL A 702 10.47 11.55 -25.42
CA VAL A 702 10.76 10.59 -24.35
C VAL A 702 10.35 9.17 -24.74
N TYR A 703 9.16 8.98 -25.32
CA TYR A 703 8.67 7.65 -25.71
C TYR A 703 9.53 7.00 -26.80
N ILE A 704 10.01 7.77 -27.79
CA ILE A 704 10.90 7.23 -28.83
C ILE A 704 12.20 6.70 -28.23
N ALA A 705 12.72 7.33 -27.17
CA ALA A 705 13.95 6.94 -26.50
C ALA A 705 13.86 5.60 -25.77
N ALA A 706 12.67 5.19 -25.33
CA ALA A 706 12.46 3.81 -24.89
C ALA A 706 12.67 2.85 -26.08
N ALA A 707 11.85 3.04 -27.13
CA ALA A 707 11.65 2.07 -28.20
C ALA A 707 12.80 1.96 -29.23
N ILE A 708 13.48 3.06 -29.56
CA ILE A 708 14.61 3.11 -30.52
C ILE A 708 15.78 2.20 -30.12
N TYR A 709 15.87 1.87 -28.82
CA TYR A 709 16.84 0.95 -28.27
C TYR A 709 16.65 -0.50 -28.75
N SER A 710 15.41 -0.93 -29.07
CA SER A 710 15.12 -2.31 -29.48
C SER A 710 15.96 -2.74 -30.69
N SER A 711 16.07 -1.88 -31.71
CA SER A 711 16.92 -2.08 -32.88
C SER A 711 18.41 -2.26 -32.56
N ALA A 712 18.88 -1.79 -31.41
CA ALA A 712 20.28 -1.85 -30.99
C ALA A 712 20.62 -3.06 -30.11
N VAL A 713 19.63 -3.86 -29.67
CA VAL A 713 19.80 -4.94 -28.68
C VAL A 713 20.82 -6.00 -29.12
N ALA A 714 20.78 -6.42 -30.39
CA ALA A 714 21.73 -7.38 -30.95
C ALA A 714 23.16 -6.84 -31.01
N ASP A 715 23.33 -5.56 -31.36
CA ASP A 715 24.62 -4.89 -31.46
C ASP A 715 25.24 -4.62 -30.09
N ILE A 716 24.42 -4.28 -29.10
CA ILE A 716 24.81 -4.13 -27.69
C ILE A 716 25.24 -5.48 -27.10
N GLY A 717 24.52 -6.56 -27.43
CA GLY A 717 24.92 -7.93 -27.06
C GLY A 717 26.29 -8.31 -27.61
N ARG A 718 26.54 -8.02 -28.90
CA ARG A 718 27.83 -8.24 -29.55
C ARG A 718 28.95 -7.34 -29.00
N ALA A 719 28.66 -6.07 -28.73
CA ALA A 719 29.65 -5.08 -28.29
C ALA A 719 30.14 -5.31 -26.85
N PHE A 720 29.27 -5.77 -25.94
CA PHE A 720 29.64 -6.05 -24.54
C PHE A 720 29.83 -7.53 -24.22
N GLY A 721 29.59 -8.44 -25.18
CA GLY A 721 29.72 -9.89 -24.97
C GLY A 721 28.70 -10.48 -24.01
N VAL A 722 27.46 -9.99 -24.03
CA VAL A 722 26.41 -10.32 -23.05
C VAL A 722 25.22 -11.07 -23.65
N SER A 723 24.52 -11.85 -22.81
CA SER A 723 23.30 -12.58 -23.19
C SER A 723 22.16 -11.65 -23.65
N HIS A 724 21.29 -12.13 -24.55
CA HIS A 724 20.14 -11.37 -25.07
C HIS A 724 19.28 -10.72 -23.97
N VAL A 725 18.96 -11.47 -22.91
CA VAL A 725 18.17 -11.00 -21.75
C VAL A 725 18.83 -9.78 -21.06
N LEU A 726 20.16 -9.73 -21.00
CA LEU A 726 20.90 -8.61 -20.40
C LEU A 726 21.03 -7.41 -21.36
N SER A 727 20.97 -7.64 -22.68
CA SER A 727 20.85 -6.55 -23.67
C SER A 727 19.44 -5.93 -23.64
N ILE A 728 18.37 -6.72 -23.80
CA ILE A 728 16.98 -6.21 -23.75
C ILE A 728 16.62 -5.64 -22.36
N SER A 729 17.39 -5.97 -21.32
CA SER A 729 17.30 -5.28 -20.03
C SER A 729 17.52 -3.75 -20.14
N GLY A 730 18.22 -3.24 -21.15
CA GLY A 730 18.36 -1.80 -21.37
C GLY A 730 17.10 -1.10 -21.89
N LEU A 731 16.17 -1.83 -22.53
CA LEU A 731 14.79 -1.38 -22.73
C LEU A 731 14.05 -1.42 -21.39
N THR A 732 14.08 -2.58 -20.75
CA THR A 732 13.42 -2.87 -19.47
C THR A 732 13.69 -1.82 -18.39
N VAL A 733 14.96 -1.50 -18.08
CA VAL A 733 15.28 -0.60 -16.95
C VAL A 733 14.93 0.87 -17.23
N PHE A 734 14.97 1.32 -18.49
CA PHE A 734 14.41 2.61 -18.87
C PHE A 734 12.90 2.64 -18.62
N VAL A 735 12.23 1.53 -18.94
CA VAL A 735 10.78 1.32 -18.81
C VAL A 735 10.35 1.07 -17.34
N VAL A 736 11.26 0.64 -16.46
CA VAL A 736 11.04 0.69 -14.99
C VAL A 736 11.25 2.12 -14.47
N GLY A 737 12.34 2.78 -14.88
CA GLY A 737 12.66 4.15 -14.45
C GLY A 737 11.53 5.13 -14.76
N TYR A 738 10.99 5.10 -15.99
CA TYR A 738 9.96 6.06 -16.39
C TYR A 738 8.57 5.85 -15.76
N GLY A 739 8.35 4.73 -15.05
CA GLY A 739 7.12 4.46 -14.31
C GLY A 739 7.22 4.82 -12.82
N PHE A 740 8.44 4.82 -12.26
CA PHE A 740 8.70 5.33 -10.91
C PHE A 740 8.88 6.85 -10.87
N GLY A 741 9.40 7.47 -11.94
CA GLY A 741 9.59 8.93 -11.99
C GLY A 741 8.31 9.78 -11.86
N PRO A 742 7.14 9.40 -12.41
CA PRO A 742 5.88 10.12 -12.20
C PRO A 742 5.44 10.09 -10.73
N MET A 743 5.81 9.03 -10.00
CA MET A 743 5.71 8.91 -8.53
C MET A 743 6.76 9.75 -7.78
N LEU A 744 7.26 10.81 -8.40
CA LEU A 744 8.02 11.89 -7.78
C LEU A 744 7.62 13.21 -8.44
N TRP A 745 7.80 13.29 -9.76
CA TRP A 745 7.70 14.54 -10.49
C TRP A 745 6.26 15.04 -10.67
N SER A 746 5.26 14.15 -10.71
CA SER A 746 3.90 14.58 -11.00
C SER A 746 3.28 15.36 -9.83
N PRO A 747 3.28 14.88 -8.57
CA PRO A 747 2.87 15.70 -7.43
C PRO A 747 3.80 16.89 -7.15
N LEU A 748 5.10 16.80 -7.46
CA LEU A 748 5.99 17.96 -7.41
C LEU A 748 5.55 19.09 -8.37
N SER A 749 4.96 18.73 -9.51
CA SER A 749 4.42 19.68 -10.50
C SER A 749 3.07 20.30 -10.11
N GLU A 750 2.39 19.76 -9.09
CA GLU A 750 1.16 20.31 -8.51
C GLU A 750 1.43 21.37 -7.43
N LEU A 751 2.68 21.50 -6.95
CA LEU A 751 3.04 22.50 -5.96
C LEU A 751 2.84 23.93 -6.49
N PRO A 752 2.10 24.81 -5.77
CA PRO A 752 1.91 26.20 -6.17
C PRO A 752 3.22 26.98 -6.30
N ALA A 753 4.28 26.60 -5.57
CA ALA A 753 5.60 27.22 -5.69
C ALA A 753 6.38 26.77 -6.95
N VAL A 754 6.15 25.56 -7.47
CA VAL A 754 6.97 24.94 -8.54
C VAL A 754 6.32 25.10 -9.91
N GLY A 755 5.07 24.68 -10.07
CA GLY A 755 4.36 24.64 -11.36
C GLY A 755 4.82 23.50 -12.29
N ARG A 756 4.14 23.35 -13.43
CA ARG A 756 4.39 22.23 -14.36
C ARG A 756 5.54 22.50 -15.30
N THR A 757 5.66 23.73 -15.79
CA THR A 757 6.66 24.10 -16.80
C THR A 757 8.09 24.00 -16.24
N SER A 758 8.27 24.35 -14.96
CA SER A 758 9.55 24.16 -14.25
C SER A 758 9.97 22.68 -14.19
N VAL A 759 9.03 21.76 -13.92
CA VAL A 759 9.32 20.32 -13.85
C VAL A 759 9.68 19.77 -15.24
N TYR A 760 8.91 20.09 -16.27
CA TYR A 760 9.22 19.66 -17.64
C TYR A 760 10.61 20.12 -18.09
N ILE A 761 10.95 21.41 -17.91
CA ILE A 761 12.23 21.96 -18.36
C ILE A 761 13.41 21.35 -17.59
N LEU A 762 13.37 21.33 -16.26
CA LEU A 762 14.50 20.85 -15.46
C LEU A 762 14.79 19.36 -15.67
N THR A 763 13.75 18.54 -15.77
CA THR A 763 13.92 17.10 -16.01
C THR A 763 14.32 16.79 -17.45
N LEU A 764 13.87 17.57 -18.45
CA LEU A 764 14.31 17.45 -19.84
C LEU A 764 15.77 17.89 -20.04
N ILE A 765 16.26 18.90 -19.31
CA ILE A 765 17.70 19.25 -19.28
C ILE A 765 18.52 18.04 -18.80
N ALA A 766 18.11 17.40 -17.71
CA ALA A 766 18.76 16.18 -17.22
C ALA A 766 18.65 15.02 -18.23
N PHE A 767 17.50 14.86 -18.89
CA PHE A 767 17.28 13.84 -19.91
C PHE A 767 18.24 14.00 -21.10
N VAL A 768 18.36 15.21 -21.64
CA VAL A 768 19.29 15.57 -22.73
C VAL A 768 20.73 15.30 -22.32
N ALA A 769 21.13 15.77 -21.13
CA ALA A 769 22.49 15.59 -20.62
C ALA A 769 22.87 14.11 -20.44
N LEU A 770 21.93 13.24 -20.07
CA LEU A 770 22.16 11.80 -19.90
C LEU A 770 22.37 11.03 -21.20
N GLN A 771 21.95 11.53 -22.37
CA GLN A 771 22.14 10.80 -23.63
C GLN A 771 23.61 10.66 -24.02
N VAL A 772 24.42 11.69 -23.75
CA VAL A 772 25.87 11.71 -24.09
C VAL A 772 26.65 10.61 -23.36
N PRO A 773 26.62 10.48 -22.01
CA PRO A 773 27.29 9.37 -21.33
C PRO A 773 26.65 8.01 -21.63
N THR A 774 25.36 7.96 -22.03
CA THR A 774 24.70 6.72 -22.46
C THR A 774 25.28 6.20 -23.78
N ALA A 775 25.52 7.10 -24.75
CA ALA A 775 26.20 6.79 -26.01
C ALA A 775 27.68 6.37 -25.81
N LEU A 776 28.33 6.89 -24.76
CA LEU A 776 29.74 6.65 -24.44
C LEU A 776 29.95 5.54 -23.37
N ALA A 777 28.91 4.76 -23.06
CA ALA A 777 28.98 3.74 -22.02
C ALA A 777 29.94 2.59 -22.40
N THR A 778 30.99 2.39 -21.61
CA THR A 778 32.05 1.37 -21.87
C THR A 778 31.74 -0.02 -21.33
N ASN A 779 30.62 -0.19 -20.60
CA ASN A 779 30.18 -1.46 -20.04
C ASN A 779 28.66 -1.48 -19.85
N ILE A 780 28.08 -2.69 -19.81
CA ILE A 780 26.64 -2.88 -19.71
C ILE A 780 26.04 -2.32 -18.41
N SER A 781 26.72 -2.39 -17.28
CA SER A 781 26.20 -1.90 -15.99
C SER A 781 26.04 -0.37 -15.98
N THR A 782 27.01 0.36 -16.53
CA THR A 782 26.91 1.81 -16.76
C THR A 782 25.78 2.13 -17.74
N LEU A 783 25.64 1.37 -18.84
CA LEU A 783 24.55 1.56 -19.80
C LEU A 783 23.18 1.37 -19.14
N LEU A 784 22.97 0.29 -18.38
CA LEU A 784 21.71 0.02 -17.67
C LEU A 784 21.40 1.10 -16.62
N GLY A 785 22.39 1.53 -15.84
CA GLY A 785 22.22 2.59 -14.84
C GLY A 785 21.81 3.92 -15.45
N LEU A 786 22.48 4.34 -16.52
CA LEU A 786 22.15 5.58 -17.25
C LEU A 786 20.78 5.48 -17.95
N ARG A 787 20.42 4.31 -18.50
CA ARG A 787 19.10 4.05 -19.09
C ARG A 787 17.97 4.16 -18.06
N PHE A 788 18.15 3.62 -16.85
CA PHE A 788 17.20 3.80 -15.75
C PHE A 788 17.04 5.28 -15.37
N LEU A 789 18.15 6.01 -15.18
CA LEU A 789 18.13 7.43 -14.83
C LEU A 789 17.47 8.28 -15.92
N ALA A 790 17.76 8.01 -17.20
CA ALA A 790 17.15 8.71 -18.33
C ALA A 790 15.64 8.46 -18.38
N GLY A 791 15.18 7.22 -18.19
CA GLY A 791 13.74 6.93 -18.06
C GLY A 791 13.11 7.70 -16.89
N PHE A 792 13.74 7.66 -15.72
CA PHE A 792 13.27 8.32 -14.51
C PHE A 792 13.07 9.83 -14.68
N VAL A 793 14.00 10.54 -15.34
CA VAL A 793 13.86 11.99 -15.59
C VAL A 793 12.98 12.33 -16.80
N GLY A 794 12.92 11.51 -17.86
CA GLY A 794 12.02 11.78 -19.00
C GLY A 794 10.52 11.67 -18.64
N SER A 795 10.22 10.97 -17.56
CA SER A 795 8.88 10.53 -17.19
C SER A 795 7.77 11.57 -16.92
N PRO A 796 7.99 12.86 -16.58
CA PRO A 796 6.86 13.78 -16.30
C PRO A 796 5.88 13.92 -17.47
N SER A 797 6.37 13.69 -18.69
CA SER A 797 5.58 13.62 -19.92
C SER A 797 4.47 12.56 -19.90
N LEU A 798 4.61 11.47 -19.13
CA LEU A 798 3.66 10.34 -19.08
C LEU A 798 2.41 10.64 -18.22
N ALA A 799 2.54 11.44 -17.16
CA ALA A 799 1.44 11.70 -16.21
C ALA A 799 1.04 13.18 -16.15
N THR A 800 2.01 14.09 -16.03
CA THR A 800 1.74 15.53 -15.95
C THR A 800 1.22 16.08 -17.28
N GLY A 801 1.55 15.45 -18.42
CA GLY A 801 0.99 15.79 -19.73
C GLY A 801 -0.54 15.70 -19.78
N GLY A 802 -1.10 14.68 -19.11
CA GLY A 802 -2.53 14.54 -18.85
C GLY A 802 -3.12 15.75 -18.11
N ALA A 803 -2.50 16.10 -16.98
CA ALA A 803 -2.93 17.20 -16.12
C ALA A 803 -2.83 18.59 -16.78
N SER A 804 -1.77 18.86 -17.55
CA SER A 804 -1.62 20.12 -18.30
C SER A 804 -2.75 20.34 -19.30
N ILE A 805 -3.23 19.29 -19.97
CA ILE A 805 -4.35 19.40 -20.93
C ILE A 805 -5.69 19.49 -20.18
N ALA A 806 -5.85 18.80 -19.06
CA ALA A 806 -7.05 18.90 -18.22
C ALA A 806 -7.28 20.30 -17.63
N GLU A 807 -6.23 21.08 -17.32
CA GLU A 807 -6.38 22.48 -16.88
C GLU A 807 -6.57 23.49 -18.03
N MET A 808 -6.24 23.16 -19.28
CA MET A 808 -6.48 24.04 -20.44
C MET A 808 -7.89 23.93 -21.02
N PHE A 809 -8.56 22.78 -20.91
CA PHE A 809 -9.82 22.51 -21.61
C PHE A 809 -10.95 22.11 -20.65
N THR A 810 -12.19 22.51 -20.97
CA THR A 810 -13.38 21.94 -20.31
C THR A 810 -13.45 20.43 -20.56
N PRO A 811 -13.99 19.60 -19.65
CA PRO A 811 -13.88 18.14 -19.71
C PRO A 811 -14.25 17.53 -21.08
N THR A 812 -15.36 17.98 -21.67
CA THR A 812 -15.86 17.52 -22.98
C THR A 812 -14.91 17.86 -24.13
N LYS A 813 -14.11 18.93 -24.03
CA LYS A 813 -13.10 19.31 -25.04
C LYS A 813 -11.71 18.76 -24.70
N GLY A 814 -11.40 18.52 -23.43
CA GLY A 814 -10.18 17.85 -22.98
C GLY A 814 -10.02 16.45 -23.58
N ALA A 815 -11.12 15.72 -23.77
CA ALA A 815 -11.15 14.42 -24.44
C ALA A 815 -10.51 14.41 -25.85
N TYR A 816 -10.53 15.54 -26.59
CA TYR A 816 -9.86 15.67 -27.88
C TYR A 816 -8.35 15.85 -27.72
N GLY A 817 -7.93 16.73 -26.80
CA GLY A 817 -6.52 16.94 -26.46
C GLY A 817 -5.86 15.67 -25.94
N MET A 818 -6.58 14.87 -25.14
CA MET A 818 -6.11 13.56 -24.68
C MET A 818 -5.91 12.56 -25.80
N ALA A 819 -6.79 12.54 -26.81
CA ALA A 819 -6.61 11.67 -27.97
C ALA A 819 -5.50 12.14 -28.92
N LEU A 820 -5.25 13.45 -29.05
CA LEU A 820 -4.06 13.98 -29.75
C LEU A 820 -2.77 13.57 -29.02
N TRP A 821 -2.72 13.75 -27.70
CA TRP A 821 -1.58 13.34 -26.86
C TRP A 821 -1.36 11.82 -26.90
N GLY A 822 -2.44 11.04 -26.83
CA GLY A 822 -2.43 9.59 -26.97
C GLY A 822 -1.93 9.10 -28.33
N LEU A 823 -2.18 9.84 -29.42
CA LEU A 823 -1.57 9.55 -30.72
C LEU A 823 -0.03 9.68 -30.66
N PHE A 824 0.51 10.72 -30.03
CA PHE A 824 1.96 10.90 -29.90
C PHE A 824 2.60 9.84 -28.99
N CYS A 825 1.86 9.34 -27.98
CA CYS A 825 2.24 8.16 -27.19
C CYS A 825 2.35 6.86 -28.03
N ILE A 826 1.68 6.77 -29.18
CA ILE A 826 1.81 5.67 -30.15
C ILE A 826 2.92 5.96 -31.16
N CYS A 827 3.04 7.21 -31.64
CA CYS A 827 4.08 7.63 -32.57
C CYS A 827 5.49 7.27 -32.08
N GLY A 828 5.83 7.57 -30.83
CA GLY A 828 7.16 7.30 -30.26
C GLY A 828 7.55 5.81 -30.35
N PRO A 829 6.74 4.89 -29.80
CA PRO A 829 6.96 3.45 -29.91
C PRO A 829 6.98 2.90 -31.33
N THR A 830 6.19 3.45 -32.26
CA THR A 830 6.20 2.98 -33.66
C THR A 830 7.37 3.51 -34.49
N LEU A 831 7.81 4.75 -34.25
CA LEU A 831 8.87 5.39 -35.03
C LEU A 831 10.26 5.10 -34.46
N GLY A 832 10.35 4.65 -33.20
CA GLY A 832 11.59 4.18 -32.57
C GLY A 832 12.27 3.05 -33.36
N PRO A 833 11.65 1.87 -33.53
CA PRO A 833 12.26 0.75 -34.25
C PRO A 833 12.53 1.04 -35.73
N LEU A 834 11.71 1.89 -36.35
CA LEU A 834 11.92 2.38 -37.71
C LEU A 834 13.21 3.20 -37.84
N ILE A 835 13.32 4.27 -37.05
CA ILE A 835 14.46 5.20 -37.13
C ILE A 835 15.73 4.52 -36.57
N GLY A 836 15.61 3.78 -35.48
CA GLY A 836 16.68 3.00 -34.88
C GLY A 836 17.17 1.88 -35.79
N GLY A 837 16.27 1.21 -36.52
CA GLY A 837 16.62 0.11 -37.40
C GLY A 837 17.56 0.55 -38.53
N PHE A 838 17.17 1.59 -39.28
CA PHE A 838 18.05 2.15 -40.30
C PHE A 838 19.31 2.82 -39.74
N ALA A 839 19.25 3.41 -38.54
CA ALA A 839 20.42 4.03 -37.91
C ALA A 839 21.48 2.99 -37.49
N VAL A 840 21.07 1.88 -36.87
CA VAL A 840 21.97 0.79 -36.47
C VAL A 840 22.48 0.04 -37.72
N GLU A 841 21.60 -0.28 -38.68
CA GLU A 841 21.98 -0.97 -39.93
C GLU A 841 23.01 -0.19 -40.75
N ALA A 842 22.98 1.16 -40.70
CA ALA A 842 23.96 2.01 -41.38
C ALA A 842 25.21 2.36 -40.55
N ARG A 843 25.21 2.12 -39.22
CA ARG A 843 26.26 2.54 -38.29
C ARG A 843 26.50 1.51 -37.18
N ASP A 844 26.08 1.82 -35.96
CA ASP A 844 26.34 1.08 -34.73
C ASP A 844 25.29 1.47 -33.67
N TRP A 845 25.31 0.76 -32.54
CA TRP A 845 24.33 0.96 -31.45
C TRP A 845 24.37 2.35 -30.80
N THR A 846 25.46 3.11 -30.88
CA THR A 846 25.55 4.44 -30.23
C THR A 846 24.66 5.48 -30.90
N TRP A 847 24.39 5.31 -32.21
CA TRP A 847 23.62 6.27 -33.00
C TRP A 847 22.17 6.44 -32.54
N VAL A 848 21.57 5.43 -31.91
CA VAL A 848 20.21 5.57 -31.35
C VAL A 848 20.16 6.64 -30.25
N PHE A 849 21.23 6.79 -29.47
CA PHE A 849 21.33 7.79 -28.42
C PHE A 849 21.66 9.20 -28.96
N LEU A 850 22.43 9.28 -30.06
CA LEU A 850 22.66 10.56 -30.75
C LEU A 850 21.38 11.12 -31.38
N ILE A 851 20.54 10.24 -31.95
CA ILE A 851 19.23 10.61 -32.49
C ILE A 851 18.29 11.09 -31.38
N VAL A 852 18.23 10.37 -30.25
CA VAL A 852 17.46 10.82 -29.06
C VAL A 852 17.99 12.15 -28.53
N PHE A 853 19.31 12.34 -28.46
CA PHE A 853 19.94 13.59 -28.05
C PHE A 853 19.50 14.76 -28.94
N TRP A 854 19.48 14.61 -30.27
CA TRP A 854 19.00 15.66 -31.17
C TRP A 854 17.50 15.96 -31.00
N ILE A 855 16.65 14.93 -30.96
CA ILE A 855 15.18 15.10 -30.83
C ILE A 855 14.84 15.76 -29.49
N SER A 856 15.45 15.31 -28.39
CA SER A 856 15.22 15.87 -27.06
C SER A 856 15.85 17.26 -26.87
N SER A 857 17.00 17.55 -27.50
CA SER A 857 17.60 18.89 -27.49
C SER A 857 16.75 19.91 -28.26
N PHE A 858 16.22 19.54 -29.44
CA PHE A 858 15.29 20.38 -30.19
C PHE A 858 14.03 20.66 -29.37
N THR A 859 13.46 19.61 -28.77
CA THR A 859 12.29 19.70 -27.89
C THR A 859 12.56 20.62 -26.69
N LEU A 860 13.74 20.53 -26.08
CA LEU A 860 14.16 21.40 -24.98
C LEU A 860 14.22 22.87 -25.40
N LEU A 861 14.78 23.17 -26.57
CA LEU A 861 14.85 24.54 -27.08
C LEU A 861 13.45 25.11 -27.36
N VAL A 862 12.53 24.31 -27.92
CA VAL A 862 11.13 24.72 -28.11
C VAL A 862 10.48 25.04 -26.76
N LEU A 863 10.44 24.07 -25.84
CA LEU A 863 9.74 24.22 -24.56
C LEU A 863 10.36 25.29 -23.66
N PHE A 864 11.69 25.46 -23.65
CA PHE A 864 12.37 26.44 -22.81
C PHE A 864 12.00 27.90 -23.16
N PHE A 865 11.77 28.19 -24.44
CA PHE A 865 11.44 29.54 -24.89
C PHE A 865 9.94 29.80 -25.09
N LEU A 866 9.13 28.76 -25.33
CA LEU A 866 7.76 28.92 -25.84
C LEU A 866 6.66 28.35 -24.93
N LEU A 867 6.96 27.40 -24.03
CA LEU A 867 5.96 26.76 -23.17
C LEU A 867 5.54 27.69 -22.01
N PRO A 868 4.28 28.18 -21.95
CA PRO A 868 3.79 28.93 -20.80
C PRO A 868 3.54 28.03 -19.58
N GLU A 869 3.39 28.60 -18.40
CA GLU A 869 2.92 27.85 -17.24
C GLU A 869 1.45 27.44 -17.43
N THR A 870 1.13 26.18 -17.14
CA THR A 870 -0.23 25.61 -17.28
C THR A 870 -0.92 25.40 -15.94
N SER A 871 -0.21 25.49 -14.81
CA SER A 871 -0.81 25.38 -13.47
C SER A 871 -1.51 26.67 -13.03
N ALA A 872 -2.84 26.61 -12.93
CA ALA A 872 -3.66 27.71 -12.40
C ALA A 872 -3.25 28.09 -10.96
N ALA A 873 -2.96 27.10 -10.12
CA ALA A 873 -2.49 27.29 -8.75
C ALA A 873 -1.13 28.01 -8.69
N ASN A 874 -0.19 27.69 -9.58
CA ASN A 874 1.11 28.34 -9.64
C ASN A 874 1.02 29.80 -10.13
N ILE A 875 0.15 30.08 -11.10
CA ILE A 875 -0.10 31.45 -11.59
C ILE A 875 -0.68 32.31 -10.47
N LEU A 876 -1.66 31.80 -9.71
CA LEU A 876 -2.23 32.49 -8.55
C LEU A 876 -1.23 32.65 -7.39
N HIS A 877 -0.40 31.64 -7.11
CA HIS A 877 0.67 31.75 -6.10
C HIS A 877 1.70 32.83 -6.47
N ARG A 878 2.16 32.86 -7.74
CA ARG A 878 3.07 33.92 -8.24
C ARG A 878 2.43 35.30 -8.12
N ARG A 879 1.12 35.44 -8.42
CA ARG A 879 0.35 36.69 -8.20
C ARG A 879 0.27 37.08 -6.73
N ALA A 880 -0.10 36.16 -5.84
CA ALA A 880 -0.17 36.39 -4.40
C ALA A 880 1.20 36.72 -3.79
N SER A 881 2.30 36.13 -4.26
CA SER A 881 3.65 36.51 -3.85
C SER A 881 4.04 37.92 -4.31
N ARG A 882 3.61 38.35 -5.51
CA ARG A 882 3.83 39.72 -5.99
C ARG A 882 3.02 40.73 -5.16
N LEU A 883 1.75 40.45 -4.89
CA LEU A 883 0.89 41.32 -4.08
C LEU A 883 1.38 41.44 -2.62
N ARG A 884 1.81 40.34 -1.98
CA ARG A 884 2.47 40.38 -0.66
C ARG A 884 3.70 41.29 -0.64
N LYS A 885 4.53 41.25 -1.69
CA LYS A 885 5.74 42.10 -1.82
C LYS A 885 5.42 43.57 -2.08
N LEU A 886 4.33 43.88 -2.78
CA LEU A 886 3.94 45.26 -3.12
C LEU A 886 3.15 45.96 -2.00
N THR A 887 2.35 45.22 -1.24
CA THR A 887 1.47 45.77 -0.18
C THR A 887 2.06 45.66 1.23
N GLY A 888 3.10 44.85 1.42
CA GLY A 888 3.63 44.50 2.75
C GLY A 888 2.70 43.62 3.60
N ASN A 889 1.48 43.33 3.14
CA ASN A 889 0.48 42.59 3.90
C ASN A 889 0.69 41.07 3.74
N PRO A 890 1.07 40.32 4.80
CA PRO A 890 1.33 38.89 4.71
C PRO A 890 0.03 38.05 4.57
N LYS A 891 -1.15 38.63 4.82
CA LYS A 891 -2.44 37.93 4.80
C LYS A 891 -3.00 37.65 3.40
N LEU A 892 -2.33 38.13 2.35
CA LEU A 892 -2.70 37.89 0.94
C LEU A 892 -2.17 36.53 0.48
N VAL A 893 -3.08 35.58 0.29
CA VAL A 893 -2.79 34.17 -0.06
C VAL A 893 -3.74 33.72 -1.15
N CYS A 894 -3.35 32.73 -1.97
CA CYS A 894 -4.31 32.05 -2.84
C CYS A 894 -4.92 30.84 -2.13
N GLU A 895 -6.05 30.32 -2.62
CA GLU A 895 -6.70 29.11 -2.08
C GLU A 895 -5.71 27.93 -1.97
N ALA A 896 -4.83 27.77 -2.96
CA ALA A 896 -3.80 26.73 -2.95
C ALA A 896 -2.67 26.96 -1.93
N ASP A 897 -2.42 28.21 -1.51
CA ASP A 897 -1.51 28.51 -0.39
C ASP A 897 -2.15 28.11 0.94
N ILE A 898 -3.45 28.41 1.13
CA ILE A 898 -4.21 28.00 2.33
C ILE A 898 -4.23 26.47 2.43
N ALA A 899 -4.64 25.79 1.35
CA ALA A 899 -4.65 24.33 1.28
C ALA A 899 -3.26 23.70 1.43
N SER A 900 -2.16 24.43 1.16
CA SER A 900 -0.79 23.96 1.43
C SER A 900 -0.36 24.18 2.88
N HIS A 901 -0.80 25.27 3.52
CA HIS A 901 -0.55 25.54 4.94
C HIS A 901 -1.35 24.58 5.84
N GLU A 902 -2.65 24.40 5.59
CA GLU A 902 -3.50 23.49 6.36
C GLU A 902 -3.05 22.03 6.27
N ARG A 903 -2.54 21.59 5.11
CA ARG A 903 -2.03 20.22 4.92
C ARG A 903 -0.61 20.02 5.45
N GLY A 904 0.09 21.09 5.85
CA GLY A 904 1.41 21.03 6.49
C GLY A 904 2.47 20.23 5.72
N VAL A 905 2.40 20.18 4.39
CA VAL A 905 3.06 19.13 3.58
C VAL A 905 4.58 19.28 3.56
N THR A 906 5.28 18.55 4.44
CA THR A 906 6.73 18.41 4.35
C THR A 906 7.10 17.68 3.05
N LEU A 907 8.30 17.92 2.51
CA LEU A 907 8.82 17.15 1.37
C LEU A 907 8.75 15.62 1.61
N LYS A 908 8.90 15.18 2.87
CA LYS A 908 8.75 13.78 3.30
C LYS A 908 7.30 13.28 3.18
N ASP A 909 6.33 14.06 3.61
CA ASP A 909 4.89 13.71 3.55
C ASP A 909 4.41 13.71 2.11
N MET A 910 4.93 14.64 1.31
CA MET A 910 4.78 14.66 -0.13
C MET A 910 5.30 13.36 -0.74
N LEU A 911 6.56 12.99 -0.50
CA LEU A 911 7.16 11.73 -0.98
C LEU A 911 6.37 10.49 -0.55
N MET A 912 5.93 10.39 0.71
CA MET A 912 5.12 9.26 1.18
C MET A 912 3.74 9.20 0.49
N ASN A 913 3.01 10.31 0.40
CA ASN A 913 1.74 10.38 -0.31
C ASN A 913 1.89 10.14 -1.82
N THR A 914 3.05 10.47 -2.39
CA THR A 914 3.38 10.37 -3.81
C THR A 914 3.83 8.94 -4.20
N LEU A 915 4.47 8.22 -3.27
CA LEU A 915 4.96 6.85 -3.50
C LEU A 915 3.98 5.74 -3.03
N VAL A 916 3.24 5.93 -1.93
CA VAL A 916 2.41 4.86 -1.31
C VAL A 916 0.94 4.93 -1.73
N ARG A 917 0.39 6.14 -1.89
CA ARG A 917 -1.03 6.35 -2.22
C ARG A 917 -1.43 5.76 -3.60
N PRO A 918 -0.60 5.81 -4.67
CA PRO A 918 -0.96 5.20 -5.96
C PRO A 918 -1.20 3.69 -5.87
N PHE A 919 -0.36 2.95 -5.13
CA PHE A 919 -0.59 1.53 -4.86
C PHE A 919 -1.85 1.31 -4.02
N THR A 920 -2.04 2.14 -2.99
CA THR A 920 -3.19 2.05 -2.09
C THR A 920 -4.49 2.15 -2.87
N VAL A 921 -4.68 3.20 -3.67
CA VAL A 921 -5.91 3.36 -4.48
C VAL A 921 -6.02 2.27 -5.55
N THR A 922 -4.91 1.85 -6.17
CA THR A 922 -4.91 0.77 -7.17
C THR A 922 -5.42 -0.57 -6.62
N PHE A 923 -5.12 -0.93 -5.38
CA PHE A 923 -5.52 -2.22 -4.79
C PHE A 923 -6.74 -2.15 -3.85
N THR A 924 -7.13 -0.96 -3.38
CA THR A 924 -8.35 -0.78 -2.57
C THR A 924 -9.60 -0.53 -3.40
N GLU A 925 -9.47 0.03 -4.62
CA GLU A 925 -10.61 0.32 -5.50
C GLU A 925 -10.70 -0.66 -6.67
N PRO A 926 -11.68 -1.59 -6.68
CA PRO A 926 -11.75 -2.65 -7.70
C PRO A 926 -11.87 -2.14 -9.15
N ILE A 927 -12.48 -0.97 -9.33
CA ILE A 927 -12.58 -0.29 -10.63
C ILE A 927 -11.18 0.13 -11.11
N VAL A 928 -10.39 0.76 -10.23
CA VAL A 928 -9.02 1.18 -10.54
C VAL A 928 -8.13 -0.04 -10.79
N LEU A 929 -8.27 -1.10 -10.00
CA LEU A 929 -7.54 -2.36 -10.22
C LEU A 929 -7.83 -2.97 -11.60
N ALA A 930 -9.11 -3.14 -11.95
CA ALA A 930 -9.51 -3.74 -13.22
C ALA A 930 -9.04 -2.91 -14.43
N LEU A 931 -9.14 -1.59 -14.35
CA LEU A 931 -8.68 -0.70 -15.43
C LEU A 931 -7.15 -0.61 -15.52
N ASN A 932 -6.44 -0.59 -14.39
CA ASN A 932 -4.98 -0.63 -14.37
C ASN A 932 -4.44 -1.95 -14.92
N LEU A 933 -5.06 -3.09 -14.59
CA LEU A 933 -4.72 -4.39 -15.19
C LEU A 933 -4.96 -4.40 -16.71
N TYR A 934 -6.08 -3.84 -17.19
CA TYR A 934 -6.38 -3.84 -18.63
C TYR A 934 -5.43 -2.91 -19.40
N SER A 935 -5.26 -1.66 -18.94
CA SER A 935 -4.28 -0.72 -19.48
C SER A 935 -2.87 -1.31 -19.48
N ALA A 936 -2.46 -1.99 -18.41
CA ALA A 936 -1.14 -2.58 -18.29
C ALA A 936 -0.93 -3.79 -19.22
N PHE A 937 -1.94 -4.65 -19.38
CA PHE A 937 -1.87 -5.75 -20.34
C PHE A 937 -1.69 -5.24 -21.78
N ILE A 938 -2.49 -4.25 -22.21
CA ILE A 938 -2.35 -3.61 -23.52
C ILE A 938 -0.96 -2.99 -23.70
N TYR A 939 -0.44 -2.33 -22.65
CA TYR A 939 0.90 -1.73 -22.70
C TYR A 939 2.01 -2.77 -22.76
N GLY A 940 1.86 -3.91 -22.08
CA GLY A 940 2.73 -5.08 -22.23
C GLY A 940 2.81 -5.56 -23.67
N LEU A 941 1.67 -5.69 -24.34
CA LEU A 941 1.61 -6.07 -25.76
C LEU A 941 2.34 -5.09 -26.67
N LEU A 942 2.22 -3.77 -26.43
CA LEU A 942 2.95 -2.75 -27.17
C LEU A 942 4.48 -2.97 -27.09
N TYR A 943 4.98 -3.35 -25.92
CA TYR A 943 6.40 -3.64 -25.72
C TYR A 943 6.81 -5.03 -26.26
N MET A 944 5.90 -5.99 -26.32
CA MET A 944 6.15 -7.32 -26.91
C MET A 944 6.28 -7.29 -28.44
N TRP A 945 5.77 -6.25 -29.12
CA TRP A 945 6.04 -6.05 -30.54
C TRP A 945 7.53 -5.86 -30.84
N PHE A 946 8.33 -5.29 -29.92
CA PHE A 946 9.77 -5.10 -30.11
C PHE A 946 10.57 -6.40 -30.23
N GLU A 947 10.06 -7.50 -29.66
CA GLU A 947 10.67 -8.83 -29.73
C GLU A 947 10.05 -9.68 -30.85
N SER A 948 8.72 -9.62 -31.00
CA SER A 948 8.00 -10.43 -31.99
C SER A 948 8.12 -9.92 -33.43
N PHE A 949 8.39 -8.62 -33.66
CA PHE A 949 8.60 -8.10 -35.01
C PHE A 949 9.94 -8.55 -35.63
N PRO A 950 11.08 -8.54 -34.92
CA PRO A 950 12.29 -9.23 -35.37
C PRO A 950 12.02 -10.69 -35.73
N ILE A 951 11.42 -11.48 -34.83
CA ILE A 951 11.15 -12.91 -35.04
C ILE A 951 10.25 -13.15 -36.27
N VAL A 952 9.24 -12.31 -36.51
CA VAL A 952 8.36 -12.46 -37.68
C VAL A 952 9.00 -11.92 -38.95
N PHE A 953 9.51 -10.70 -38.96
CA PHE A 953 9.90 -10.04 -40.21
C PHE A 953 11.34 -10.32 -40.62
N ILE A 954 12.26 -10.55 -39.67
CA ILE A 954 13.65 -10.93 -39.98
C ILE A 954 13.73 -12.46 -40.15
N ASP A 955 13.32 -13.26 -39.15
CA ASP A 955 13.60 -14.70 -39.18
C ASP A 955 12.65 -15.50 -40.11
N ILE A 956 11.37 -15.11 -40.21
CA ILE A 956 10.39 -15.79 -41.08
C ILE A 956 10.30 -15.15 -42.49
N TYR A 957 10.40 -13.81 -42.60
CA TYR A 957 10.28 -13.10 -43.89
C TYR A 957 11.60 -12.58 -44.48
N GLY A 958 12.74 -12.70 -43.80
CA GLY A 958 14.07 -12.38 -44.35
C GLY A 958 14.35 -10.88 -44.52
N PHE A 959 13.66 -9.99 -43.81
CA PHE A 959 13.82 -8.54 -43.95
C PHE A 959 15.08 -8.01 -43.24
N SER A 960 15.62 -6.89 -43.72
CA SER A 960 16.67 -6.15 -43.01
C SER A 960 16.12 -5.52 -41.72
N LEU A 961 17.02 -5.07 -40.83
CA LEU A 961 16.65 -4.47 -39.55
C LEU A 961 15.78 -3.21 -39.71
N GLY A 962 16.17 -2.28 -40.59
CA GLY A 962 15.38 -1.10 -40.95
C GLY A 962 14.07 -1.46 -41.67
N THR A 963 14.09 -2.52 -42.49
CA THR A 963 12.89 -3.00 -43.19
C THR A 963 11.88 -3.64 -42.24
N SER A 964 12.33 -4.38 -41.21
CA SER A 964 11.49 -4.84 -40.09
C SER A 964 10.96 -3.65 -39.28
N GLY A 965 11.79 -2.61 -39.07
CA GLY A 965 11.38 -1.34 -38.46
C GLY A 965 10.21 -0.64 -39.17
N LEU A 966 10.11 -0.72 -40.50
CA LEU A 966 8.97 -0.18 -41.26
C LEU A 966 7.64 -0.85 -40.92
N MET A 967 7.64 -2.10 -40.44
CA MET A 967 6.39 -2.84 -40.16
C MET A 967 5.60 -2.22 -39.00
N PHE A 968 6.27 -1.49 -38.09
CA PHE A 968 5.61 -0.73 -37.02
C PHE A 968 4.70 0.40 -37.54
N LEU A 969 4.81 0.78 -38.81
CA LEU A 969 3.89 1.74 -39.43
C LEU A 969 2.45 1.18 -39.55
N GLY A 970 2.23 -0.14 -39.53
CA GLY A 970 0.89 -0.73 -39.48
C GLY A 970 0.10 -0.26 -38.25
N ILE A 971 0.77 -0.27 -37.09
CA ILE A 971 0.26 0.27 -35.83
C ILE A 971 -0.01 1.78 -35.98
N LEU A 972 0.94 2.58 -36.50
CA LEU A 972 0.75 4.03 -36.64
C LEU A 972 -0.42 4.40 -37.57
N ILE A 973 -0.56 3.73 -38.70
CA ILE A 973 -1.65 3.94 -39.66
C ILE A 973 -3.00 3.61 -39.01
N GLY A 974 -3.10 2.51 -38.26
CA GLY A 974 -4.31 2.17 -37.51
C GLY A 974 -4.74 3.26 -36.52
N ALA A 975 -3.79 3.95 -35.89
CA ALA A 975 -4.09 5.04 -34.95
C ALA A 975 -4.63 6.28 -35.69
N ILE A 976 -3.97 6.66 -36.80
CA ILE A 976 -4.37 7.79 -37.65
C ILE A 976 -5.76 7.58 -38.25
N LEU A 977 -6.12 6.35 -38.65
CA LEU A 977 -7.45 6.02 -39.18
C LEU A 977 -8.53 5.99 -38.09
N THR A 978 -8.18 5.67 -36.83
CA THR A 978 -9.14 5.60 -35.71
C THR A 978 -9.54 6.99 -35.20
N LEU A 979 -8.60 7.94 -35.18
CA LEU A 979 -8.79 9.24 -34.53
C LEU A 979 -9.97 10.08 -35.08
N PRO A 980 -10.18 10.20 -36.42
CA PRO A 980 -11.32 10.94 -36.97
C PRO A 980 -12.67 10.34 -36.58
N GLY A 981 -12.77 9.01 -36.49
CA GLY A 981 -13.98 8.32 -36.04
C GLY A 981 -14.28 8.60 -34.57
N TYR A 982 -13.25 8.61 -33.71
CA TYR A 982 -13.38 8.98 -32.29
C TYR A 982 -13.79 10.45 -32.11
N PHE A 983 -13.19 11.38 -32.86
CA PHE A 983 -13.58 12.80 -32.85
C PHE A 983 -15.00 13.05 -33.36
N TRP A 984 -15.41 12.35 -34.43
CA TRP A 984 -16.79 12.41 -34.93
C TRP A 984 -17.78 11.90 -33.87
N TRP A 985 -17.43 10.82 -33.16
CA TRP A 985 -18.24 10.31 -32.04
C TRP A 985 -18.32 11.29 -30.87
N LEU A 986 -17.21 11.91 -30.44
CA LEU A 986 -17.22 12.94 -29.40
C LEU A 986 -18.17 14.10 -29.76
N HIS A 987 -18.05 14.62 -30.99
CA HIS A 987 -18.84 15.75 -31.45
C HIS A 987 -20.34 15.42 -31.65
N LYS A 988 -20.67 14.22 -32.16
CA LYS A 988 -22.06 13.83 -32.45
C LYS A 988 -22.78 13.13 -31.30
N SER A 989 -22.06 12.47 -30.39
CA SER A 989 -22.65 11.62 -29.35
C SER A 989 -22.40 12.10 -27.92
N LEU A 990 -21.23 12.68 -27.62
CA LEU A 990 -20.89 13.11 -26.25
C LEU A 990 -21.29 14.57 -26.01
N GLU A 991 -20.86 15.49 -26.88
CA GLU A 991 -21.16 16.92 -26.75
C GLU A 991 -22.66 17.23 -26.59
N PRO A 992 -23.59 16.67 -27.40
CA PRO A 992 -25.02 16.95 -27.26
C PRO A 992 -25.65 16.31 -26.01
N LYS A 993 -25.06 15.24 -25.45
CA LYS A 993 -25.52 14.64 -24.20
C LYS A 993 -25.19 15.51 -23.00
N VAL A 994 -23.93 15.96 -22.90
CA VAL A 994 -23.48 16.86 -21.83
C VAL A 994 -24.27 18.17 -21.89
N ALA A 995 -24.38 18.79 -23.08
CA ALA A 995 -25.15 20.02 -23.27
C ALA A 995 -26.65 19.93 -22.91
N LYS A 996 -27.22 18.72 -22.83
CA LYS A 996 -28.62 18.49 -22.42
C LYS A 996 -28.80 18.24 -20.91
N HIS A 997 -27.77 17.75 -20.20
CA HIS A 997 -27.90 17.30 -18.81
C HIS A 997 -26.99 18.05 -17.82
N GLY A 998 -26.13 18.96 -18.30
CA GLY A 998 -25.19 19.71 -17.47
C GLY A 998 -23.85 18.96 -17.33
N ASP A 999 -23.73 18.14 -16.28
CA ASP A 999 -22.47 17.47 -15.94
C ASP A 999 -22.15 16.26 -16.84
N LEU A 1000 -20.86 15.97 -16.98
CA LEU A 1000 -20.35 14.80 -17.71
C LEU A 1000 -20.26 13.58 -16.77
N VAL A 1001 -21.27 12.71 -16.85
CA VAL A 1001 -21.25 11.40 -16.18
C VAL A 1001 -20.11 10.53 -16.72
N PRO A 1002 -19.23 9.95 -15.88
CA PRO A 1002 -18.03 9.22 -16.34
C PRO A 1002 -18.35 8.10 -17.33
N GLU A 1003 -19.40 7.34 -17.08
CA GLU A 1003 -19.85 6.21 -17.89
C GLU A 1003 -20.15 6.58 -19.35
N TRP A 1004 -20.42 7.85 -19.66
CA TRP A 1004 -20.71 8.30 -21.03
C TRP A 1004 -19.49 8.34 -21.95
N ILE A 1005 -18.26 8.35 -21.41
CA ILE A 1005 -17.04 8.34 -22.23
C ILE A 1005 -16.58 6.93 -22.64
N LEU A 1006 -17.11 5.89 -21.97
CA LEU A 1006 -16.74 4.48 -22.16
C LEU A 1006 -17.29 3.75 -23.42
N PRO A 1007 -18.39 4.12 -24.10
CA PRO A 1007 -18.93 3.34 -25.22
C PRO A 1007 -17.94 3.00 -26.37
N PRO A 1008 -16.95 3.85 -26.75
CA PRO A 1008 -15.95 3.48 -27.74
C PRO A 1008 -15.06 2.29 -27.32
N CYS A 1009 -14.93 2.02 -26.02
CA CYS A 1009 -14.22 0.85 -25.53
C CYS A 1009 -14.81 -0.46 -26.04
N TYR A 1010 -16.09 -0.53 -26.41
CA TYR A 1010 -16.69 -1.75 -26.98
C TYR A 1010 -15.96 -2.21 -28.24
N VAL A 1011 -15.65 -1.25 -29.14
CA VAL A 1011 -14.94 -1.52 -30.39
C VAL A 1011 -13.48 -1.88 -30.09
N GLY A 1012 -12.83 -1.13 -29.21
CA GLY A 1012 -11.44 -1.41 -28.82
C GLY A 1012 -11.25 -2.76 -28.12
N ALA A 1013 -12.19 -3.15 -27.25
CA ALA A 1013 -12.17 -4.38 -26.47
C ALA A 1013 -12.36 -5.65 -27.31
N VAL A 1014 -13.05 -5.53 -28.47
CA VAL A 1014 -13.17 -6.60 -29.48
C VAL A 1014 -12.00 -6.56 -30.47
N SER A 1015 -11.51 -5.36 -30.80
CA SER A 1015 -10.36 -5.17 -31.70
C SER A 1015 -9.06 -5.76 -31.16
N LEU A 1016 -8.86 -5.79 -29.84
CA LEU A 1016 -7.64 -6.34 -29.24
C LEU A 1016 -7.48 -7.87 -29.44
N PRO A 1017 -8.48 -8.73 -29.12
CA PRO A 1017 -8.48 -10.12 -29.55
C PRO A 1017 -8.29 -10.31 -31.05
N VAL A 1018 -9.01 -9.54 -31.88
CA VAL A 1018 -8.94 -9.64 -33.35
C VAL A 1018 -7.51 -9.40 -33.84
N CYS A 1019 -6.85 -8.33 -33.38
CA CYS A 1019 -5.44 -8.06 -33.66
C CYS A 1019 -4.52 -9.25 -33.34
N LEU A 1020 -4.64 -9.80 -32.13
CA LEU A 1020 -3.71 -10.83 -31.63
C LEU A 1020 -3.88 -12.17 -32.36
N PHE A 1021 -5.12 -12.61 -32.58
CA PHE A 1021 -5.36 -13.83 -33.35
C PHE A 1021 -5.03 -13.64 -34.84
N TRP A 1022 -5.29 -12.46 -35.41
CA TRP A 1022 -4.91 -12.13 -36.79
C TRP A 1022 -3.39 -12.17 -36.95
N PHE A 1023 -2.63 -11.39 -36.18
CA PHE A 1023 -1.17 -11.39 -36.25
C PHE A 1023 -0.57 -12.78 -36.03
N GLY A 1024 -0.99 -13.48 -34.98
CA GLY A 1024 -0.44 -14.80 -34.64
C GLY A 1024 -0.60 -15.83 -35.77
N TRP A 1025 -1.80 -15.98 -36.32
CA TRP A 1025 -2.06 -17.01 -37.34
C TRP A 1025 -1.65 -16.62 -38.77
N THR A 1026 -1.37 -15.33 -39.03
CA THR A 1026 -0.92 -14.83 -40.34
C THR A 1026 0.59 -14.62 -40.45
N SER A 1027 1.33 -14.66 -39.34
CA SER A 1027 2.79 -14.53 -39.30
C SER A 1027 3.49 -15.86 -39.61
N ARG A 1028 3.53 -16.24 -40.90
CA ARG A 1028 4.10 -17.49 -41.40
C ARG A 1028 4.48 -17.37 -42.87
N ALA A 1029 5.58 -18.02 -43.27
CA ALA A 1029 6.28 -17.78 -44.55
C ALA A 1029 5.43 -17.96 -45.83
N ASP A 1030 4.35 -18.73 -45.78
CA ASP A 1030 3.43 -18.98 -46.90
C ASP A 1030 2.31 -17.91 -47.05
N ILE A 1031 2.20 -16.97 -46.12
CA ILE A 1031 1.25 -15.84 -46.17
C ILE A 1031 2.02 -14.53 -46.36
N HIS A 1032 1.49 -13.62 -47.16
CA HIS A 1032 2.20 -12.39 -47.50
C HIS A 1032 2.35 -11.46 -46.28
N TRP A 1033 3.58 -11.02 -45.99
CA TRP A 1033 3.98 -10.21 -44.82
C TRP A 1033 3.06 -9.02 -44.48
N ILE A 1034 2.36 -8.43 -45.45
CA ILE A 1034 1.43 -7.31 -45.21
C ILE A 1034 0.19 -7.72 -44.38
N VAL A 1035 -0.18 -9.01 -44.39
CA VAL A 1035 -1.37 -9.52 -43.69
C VAL A 1035 -1.22 -9.42 -42.16
N PRO A 1036 -0.12 -9.87 -41.51
CA PRO A 1036 0.10 -9.59 -40.09
C PRO A 1036 0.30 -8.10 -39.79
N VAL A 1037 0.86 -7.31 -40.71
CA VAL A 1037 1.00 -5.85 -40.53
C VAL A 1037 -0.36 -5.16 -40.40
N ILE A 1038 -1.37 -5.54 -41.19
CA ILE A 1038 -2.75 -5.07 -40.96
C ILE A 1038 -3.38 -5.65 -39.70
N GLY A 1039 -3.05 -6.89 -39.32
CA GLY A 1039 -3.39 -7.44 -38.00
C GLY A 1039 -2.99 -6.47 -36.87
N THR A 1040 -1.79 -5.89 -36.93
CA THR A 1040 -1.31 -4.90 -35.95
C THR A 1040 -1.96 -3.51 -36.06
N ALA A 1041 -2.60 -3.15 -37.18
CA ALA A 1041 -3.39 -1.91 -37.26
C ALA A 1041 -4.61 -1.95 -36.31
N PHE A 1042 -5.20 -3.13 -36.09
CA PHE A 1042 -6.25 -3.36 -35.10
C PHE A 1042 -5.76 -3.23 -33.64
N PHE A 1043 -4.45 -3.32 -33.39
CA PHE A 1043 -3.87 -2.96 -32.09
C PHE A 1043 -4.11 -1.48 -31.78
N SER A 1044 -4.01 -0.61 -32.79
CA SER A 1044 -4.20 0.82 -32.59
C SER A 1044 -5.66 1.24 -32.47
N VAL A 1045 -6.56 0.56 -33.17
CA VAL A 1045 -8.01 0.68 -32.90
C VAL A 1045 -8.31 0.32 -31.44
N ALA A 1046 -7.66 -0.72 -30.91
CA ALA A 1046 -7.78 -1.08 -29.50
C ALA A 1046 -7.18 -0.02 -28.57
N ILE A 1047 -5.90 0.37 -28.74
CA ILE A 1047 -5.24 1.28 -27.81
C ILE A 1047 -5.85 2.69 -27.85
N VAL A 1048 -6.22 3.24 -29.02
CA VAL A 1048 -6.84 4.57 -29.13
C VAL A 1048 -8.21 4.60 -28.46
N LEU A 1049 -9.04 3.56 -28.63
CA LEU A 1049 -10.40 3.55 -28.07
C LEU A 1049 -10.46 3.05 -26.61
N LEU A 1050 -9.48 2.25 -26.16
CA LEU A 1050 -9.38 1.85 -24.75
C LEU A 1050 -8.63 2.89 -23.92
N PHE A 1051 -7.40 3.31 -24.28
CA PHE A 1051 -6.63 4.22 -23.41
C PHE A 1051 -7.34 5.56 -23.22
N ASN A 1052 -7.83 6.18 -24.28
CA ASN A 1052 -8.49 7.49 -24.14
C ASN A 1052 -9.71 7.42 -23.22
N ALA A 1053 -10.62 6.48 -23.48
CA ALA A 1053 -11.83 6.35 -22.68
C ALA A 1053 -11.55 5.86 -21.24
N LEU A 1054 -10.61 4.92 -21.03
CA LEU A 1054 -10.26 4.43 -19.68
C LEU A 1054 -9.50 5.48 -18.85
N LEU A 1055 -8.55 6.21 -19.43
CA LEU A 1055 -7.83 7.28 -18.72
C LEU A 1055 -8.76 8.46 -18.38
N ASN A 1056 -9.63 8.88 -19.31
CA ASN A 1056 -10.62 9.91 -19.01
C ASN A 1056 -11.64 9.42 -17.96
N TYR A 1057 -12.10 8.16 -18.03
CA TYR A 1057 -13.00 7.60 -17.02
C TYR A 1057 -12.36 7.56 -15.63
N LEU A 1058 -11.08 7.18 -15.50
CA LEU A 1058 -10.36 7.20 -14.22
C LEU A 1058 -10.29 8.61 -13.62
N VAL A 1059 -10.03 9.64 -14.44
CA VAL A 1059 -10.02 11.05 -13.99
C VAL A 1059 -11.42 11.54 -13.60
N LEU A 1060 -12.45 11.22 -14.39
CA LEU A 1060 -13.83 11.66 -14.15
C LEU A 1060 -14.48 10.91 -12.95
N ALA A 1061 -14.11 9.65 -12.72
CA ALA A 1061 -14.64 8.85 -11.61
C ALA A 1061 -13.96 9.16 -10.26
N TYR A 1062 -12.69 9.57 -10.26
CA TYR A 1062 -11.88 9.85 -9.06
C TYR A 1062 -11.23 11.25 -9.09
N PRO A 1063 -12.01 12.35 -9.27
CA PRO A 1063 -11.46 13.68 -9.52
C PRO A 1063 -10.57 14.18 -8.36
N THR A 1064 -10.95 13.88 -7.12
CA THR A 1064 -10.20 14.23 -5.89
C THR A 1064 -8.88 13.47 -5.71
N GLN A 1065 -8.58 12.48 -6.56
CA GLN A 1065 -7.35 11.69 -6.52
C GLN A 1065 -6.78 11.46 -7.92
N ALA A 1066 -7.18 12.24 -8.93
CA ALA A 1066 -6.91 11.98 -10.35
C ALA A 1066 -5.42 11.74 -10.64
N ALA A 1067 -4.51 12.58 -10.13
CA ALA A 1067 -3.07 12.40 -10.29
C ALA A 1067 -2.52 11.13 -9.61
N THR A 1068 -3.06 10.76 -8.45
CA THR A 1068 -2.70 9.51 -7.74
C THR A 1068 -3.15 8.28 -8.53
N VAL A 1069 -4.34 8.32 -9.12
CA VAL A 1069 -4.90 7.24 -9.95
C VAL A 1069 -4.15 7.12 -11.27
N LEU A 1070 -3.85 8.24 -11.93
CA LEU A 1070 -3.05 8.26 -13.17
C LEU A 1070 -1.62 7.77 -12.93
N ALA A 1071 -0.96 8.17 -11.84
CA ALA A 1071 0.37 7.65 -11.48
C ALA A 1071 0.35 6.14 -11.19
N GLY A 1072 -0.71 5.63 -10.54
CA GLY A 1072 -0.91 4.20 -10.31
C GLY A 1072 -1.15 3.42 -11.61
N ASN A 1073 -1.92 3.98 -12.54
CA ASN A 1073 -2.12 3.43 -13.88
C ASN A 1073 -0.81 3.39 -14.68
N ASP A 1074 -0.05 4.49 -14.65
CA ASP A 1074 1.21 4.61 -15.38
C ASP A 1074 2.26 3.63 -14.86
N LEU A 1075 2.51 3.58 -13.54
CA LEU A 1075 3.40 2.58 -12.96
C LEU A 1075 2.95 1.15 -13.33
N SER A 1076 1.65 0.85 -13.26
CA SER A 1076 1.12 -0.48 -13.62
C SER A 1076 1.44 -0.82 -15.09
N ARG A 1077 1.22 0.12 -16.01
CA ARG A 1077 1.60 -0.01 -17.42
C ARG A 1077 3.10 -0.23 -17.59
N CYS A 1078 3.91 0.62 -16.99
CA CYS A 1078 5.35 0.63 -17.12
C CYS A 1078 5.99 -0.66 -16.58
N LEU A 1079 5.56 -1.19 -15.43
CA LEU A 1079 6.07 -2.45 -14.89
C LEU A 1079 5.73 -3.67 -15.76
N VAL A 1080 4.52 -3.71 -16.34
CA VAL A 1080 4.13 -4.80 -17.26
C VAL A 1080 4.84 -4.66 -18.61
N GLY A 1081 4.94 -3.44 -19.14
CA GLY A 1081 5.72 -3.10 -20.35
C GLY A 1081 7.20 -3.44 -20.23
N ALA A 1082 7.80 -3.25 -19.05
CA ALA A 1082 9.18 -3.66 -18.78
C ALA A 1082 9.32 -5.19 -18.76
N THR A 1083 8.35 -5.90 -18.19
CA THR A 1083 8.46 -7.35 -17.97
C THR A 1083 8.23 -8.15 -19.26
N PHE A 1084 7.37 -7.68 -20.17
CA PHE A 1084 6.98 -8.44 -21.38
C PHE A 1084 8.15 -8.79 -22.33
N PRO A 1085 9.08 -7.88 -22.65
CA PRO A 1085 10.26 -8.21 -23.46
C PRO A 1085 11.17 -9.28 -22.84
N LEU A 1086 11.34 -9.30 -21.52
CA LEU A 1086 12.26 -10.22 -20.82
C LEU A 1086 11.95 -11.71 -21.02
N PHE A 1087 10.70 -12.05 -21.37
CA PHE A 1087 10.26 -13.43 -21.59
C PHE A 1087 9.72 -13.68 -23.01
N ALA A 1088 9.61 -12.65 -23.84
CA ALA A 1088 8.97 -12.75 -25.15
C ALA A 1088 9.68 -13.78 -26.04
N THR A 1089 11.01 -13.65 -26.22
CA THR A 1089 11.84 -14.58 -27.01
C THR A 1089 11.56 -16.04 -26.62
N ASN A 1090 11.65 -16.37 -25.33
CA ASN A 1090 11.40 -17.71 -24.79
C ASN A 1090 10.00 -18.26 -25.11
N ILE A 1091 8.95 -17.41 -25.09
CA ILE A 1091 7.59 -17.83 -25.42
C ILE A 1091 7.42 -17.97 -26.94
N TYR A 1092 8.01 -17.09 -27.74
CA TYR A 1092 7.94 -17.13 -29.21
C TYR A 1092 8.71 -18.32 -29.79
N GLU A 1093 9.86 -18.67 -29.23
CA GLU A 1093 10.60 -19.90 -29.55
C GLU A 1093 9.87 -21.16 -29.06
N GLY A 1094 9.42 -21.17 -27.80
CA GLY A 1094 8.88 -22.37 -27.15
C GLY A 1094 7.48 -22.80 -27.61
N LEU A 1095 6.64 -21.88 -28.10
CA LEU A 1095 5.29 -22.19 -28.59
C LEU A 1095 5.10 -21.91 -30.10
N GLY A 1096 5.99 -21.14 -30.72
CA GLY A 1096 5.81 -20.60 -32.06
C GLY A 1096 4.79 -19.46 -32.12
N VAL A 1097 5.04 -18.48 -33.00
CA VAL A 1097 4.30 -17.21 -33.13
C VAL A 1097 2.79 -17.36 -32.99
N ALA A 1098 2.18 -18.30 -33.71
CA ALA A 1098 0.74 -18.52 -33.70
C ALA A 1098 0.17 -18.85 -32.31
N TRP A 1099 0.81 -19.73 -31.54
CA TRP A 1099 0.33 -20.06 -30.19
C TRP A 1099 0.73 -19.01 -29.15
N SER A 1100 1.92 -18.42 -29.28
CA SER A 1100 2.40 -17.33 -28.42
C SER A 1100 1.44 -16.14 -28.44
N THR A 1101 1.09 -15.62 -29.64
CA THR A 1101 0.12 -14.54 -29.75
C THR A 1101 -1.31 -14.98 -29.48
N SER A 1102 -1.66 -16.27 -29.68
CA SER A 1102 -2.99 -16.80 -29.29
C SER A 1102 -3.20 -16.85 -27.78
N VAL A 1103 -2.19 -17.18 -26.97
CA VAL A 1103 -2.29 -17.13 -25.50
C VAL A 1103 -2.62 -15.71 -25.04
N LEU A 1104 -1.96 -14.72 -25.62
CA LEU A 1104 -2.26 -13.30 -25.41
C LEU A 1104 -3.67 -12.94 -25.91
N GLY A 1105 -4.10 -13.48 -27.05
CA GLY A 1105 -5.46 -13.33 -27.58
C GLY A 1105 -6.53 -13.86 -26.63
N PHE A 1106 -6.33 -15.02 -26.00
CA PHE A 1106 -7.26 -15.56 -25.00
C PHE A 1106 -7.29 -14.71 -23.72
N ILE A 1107 -6.16 -14.14 -23.29
CA ILE A 1107 -6.13 -13.15 -22.21
C ILE A 1107 -6.92 -11.90 -22.63
N ALA A 1108 -6.72 -11.38 -23.84
CA ALA A 1108 -7.47 -10.23 -24.34
C ALA A 1108 -8.99 -10.47 -24.32
N VAL A 1109 -9.45 -11.67 -24.71
CA VAL A 1109 -10.87 -12.08 -24.63
C VAL A 1109 -11.39 -12.09 -23.19
N ALA A 1110 -10.57 -12.52 -22.22
CA ALA A 1110 -10.95 -12.49 -20.80
C ALA A 1110 -11.09 -11.05 -20.25
N PHE A 1111 -10.36 -10.08 -20.80
CA PHE A 1111 -10.51 -8.66 -20.48
C PHE A 1111 -11.65 -7.96 -21.25
N THR A 1112 -12.07 -8.47 -22.42
CA THR A 1112 -13.13 -7.87 -23.26
C THR A 1112 -14.42 -7.51 -22.50
N PRO A 1113 -14.94 -8.28 -21.53
CA PRO A 1113 -16.17 -7.92 -20.80
C PRO A 1113 -16.11 -6.66 -19.93
N ILE A 1114 -14.91 -6.21 -19.51
CA ILE A 1114 -14.76 -5.16 -18.49
C ILE A 1114 -15.45 -3.85 -18.86
N PRO A 1115 -15.29 -3.29 -20.09
CA PRO A 1115 -15.98 -2.05 -20.46
C PRO A 1115 -17.49 -2.23 -20.64
N PHE A 1116 -17.98 -3.42 -21.02
CA PHE A 1116 -19.42 -3.70 -21.11
C PHE A 1116 -20.06 -3.72 -19.72
N ILE A 1117 -19.37 -4.29 -18.73
CA ILE A 1117 -19.77 -4.27 -17.33
C ILE A 1117 -19.76 -2.82 -16.80
N LEU A 1118 -18.72 -2.03 -17.09
CA LEU A 1118 -18.61 -0.64 -16.63
C LEU A 1118 -19.62 0.32 -17.30
N VAL A 1119 -19.99 0.16 -18.57
CA VAL A 1119 -21.06 1.00 -19.15
C VAL A 1119 -22.44 0.60 -18.59
N LYS A 1120 -22.70 -0.70 -18.37
CA LYS A 1120 -24.02 -1.17 -17.94
C LYS A 1120 -24.27 -1.02 -16.44
N TYR A 1121 -23.22 -1.17 -15.62
CA TYR A 1121 -23.31 -1.17 -14.16
C TYR A 1121 -22.37 -0.15 -13.50
N GLY A 1122 -21.76 0.76 -14.25
CA GLY A 1122 -20.77 1.74 -13.77
C GLY A 1122 -21.24 2.53 -12.57
N THR A 1123 -22.41 3.18 -12.64
CA THR A 1123 -22.97 3.96 -11.52
C THR A 1123 -23.14 3.13 -10.25
N TRP A 1124 -23.55 1.85 -10.37
CA TRP A 1124 -23.66 0.92 -9.24
C TRP A 1124 -22.29 0.48 -8.69
N LEU A 1125 -21.30 0.31 -9.56
CA LEU A 1125 -19.92 0.00 -9.16
C LEU A 1125 -19.25 1.22 -8.50
N ARG A 1126 -19.41 2.43 -9.06
CA ARG A 1126 -18.90 3.68 -8.47
C ARG A 1126 -19.55 3.93 -7.12
N ASN A 1127 -20.85 3.67 -6.96
CA ASN A 1127 -21.54 3.76 -5.66
C ASN A 1127 -21.23 2.61 -4.68
N LYS A 1128 -20.31 1.70 -5.04
CA LYS A 1128 -19.67 0.72 -4.12
C LYS A 1128 -18.16 0.94 -3.94
N SER A 1129 -17.57 1.86 -4.69
CA SER A 1129 -16.20 2.33 -4.53
C SER A 1129 -16.14 3.33 -3.37
N LYS A 1130 -15.14 3.26 -2.49
CA LYS A 1130 -15.05 4.14 -1.30
C LYS A 1130 -14.60 5.57 -1.65
N MET A 1131 -13.92 5.74 -2.79
CA MET A 1131 -13.23 6.98 -3.17
C MET A 1131 -13.74 7.60 -4.48
N ALA A 1132 -14.79 7.05 -5.10
CA ALA A 1132 -15.35 7.57 -6.35
C ALA A 1132 -16.32 8.75 -6.11
N ARG A 1133 -16.51 9.60 -7.13
CA ARG A 1133 -17.54 10.67 -7.14
C ARG A 1133 -18.95 10.05 -7.07
N HIS A 1134 -19.81 10.43 -6.13
CA HIS A 1134 -21.15 9.83 -5.95
C HIS A 1134 -22.33 10.71 -6.38
N ASP A 1135 -22.10 12.00 -6.63
CA ASP A 1135 -23.08 13.05 -6.88
C ASP A 1135 -23.52 13.17 -8.36
N LEU A 1136 -23.48 12.07 -9.11
CA LEU A 1136 -23.82 11.97 -10.55
C LEU A 1136 -24.59 10.68 -10.90
#